data_AF-A0A7R8XII8-F1
#
_entry.id   AF-A0A7R8XII8-F1
#
_cell.length_a   1.000
_cell.length_b   1.000
_cell.length_c   1.000
_cell.angle_alpha   90.00
_cell.angle_beta   90.00
_cell.angle_gamma   90.00
#
_symmetry.space_group_name_H-M   'P 1'
#
loop_
_entity.id
_entity.type
_entity.pdbx_description
1 polymer ?
#
loop_
_entity_poly.entity_id
_entity_poly.type
_entity_poly.pdbx_seq_one_letter_code
_entity_poly.pdbx_strand_id
1 'polypeptide(L)'
;MVYFLAKMRPSTVGSENAISSMERMCGYTKSKLKEKPSNRAAEMAADSDSFLGERRTAVEGEDVDETSIFFLGVGEQLYHGSSRGVAELGVQPEVAKAVDEMDWMLPTDVQAEAIPLILGGGDVLMAAETGSGKTGAFCLPIIQIVWETLRDLREGKGKHGPSAQPVQKWSLSFFDRGSAMAITPDGMRCQSREQKEWHGCRATKGVTGKGKYYYEALVEDEGLCRVGWSTSQAALDLGTDKNGFGFGGTGKKSNNKNFDNYGEAFGMHDVIGCLLDLDDMEIRFWKNGADLGKAFSIPSQLKDATFYPAVVLKNAEMLFNFGEQQLKHQPPNGYVVVCEAPIDCTINNPATGTGQTGPSQTKIKNAPQAIIIEPSRELAEQTHNQMRLFKKFVDNPTPKELLVIGGVSVKEQISALQAGVDIVVGTPGRLEDLMSSGHLSLTQCRFFVLDEADGLLQQGYGDLINRVHSQIPKITSDGKRLQMIVCSATLHSFDVKKMAERLMHFPTWVDLKGEDAVPETVHHIVVTVDPREDKSWTNLKRHIQTDDVHVNDNVRPGSNNPETLSEAVKMLKGEYCVRAINEHKMDRALIFCRTKLDCDNLERYLISVGGGRGPKNPYSCVCLHGDRKPPERKANLEKFKHQEVRFLICTDVAARGLDIGGLPFMINMTLPDEKSNYVHRIGRVGRAERMGLAISIVSAVPEKVWYHGEWCPSRGRNCSNTNLTTEGGCCMWYNEPQYLADIEEHLGVTIQQVDPDFKVPMDEFDGKVVYGQKRSQTGTNYQTHVAQMAPTVQELASLESQAQLIYLKRHYLKDNPWNKG
;
A
#
# COMPACT_ATOMS: atom_id res chain seq x y z
N MET A 1 -16.25 -16.53 -5.27
CA MET A 1 -16.19 -17.55 -6.35
C MET A 1 -16.31 -16.91 -7.74
N VAL A 2 -17.36 -16.12 -8.01
CA VAL A 2 -17.52 -15.35 -9.26
C VAL A 2 -16.35 -14.38 -9.52
N TYR A 3 -15.82 -13.75 -8.46
CA TYR A 3 -14.64 -12.86 -8.54
C TYR A 3 -13.33 -13.58 -8.94
N PHE A 4 -13.21 -14.88 -8.68
CA PHE A 4 -11.98 -15.65 -8.94
C PHE A 4 -11.91 -16.21 -10.38
N LEU A 5 -13.06 -16.39 -11.03
CA LEU A 5 -13.15 -16.92 -12.40
C LEU A 5 -12.84 -15.85 -13.47
N ALA A 6 -13.01 -14.57 -13.15
CA ALA A 6 -12.84 -13.46 -14.09
C ALA A 6 -11.39 -13.02 -14.36
N LYS A 7 -10.38 -13.57 -13.64
CA LYS A 7 -8.97 -13.11 -13.70
C LYS A 7 -7.95 -14.12 -14.23
N MET A 8 -8.34 -15.29 -14.74
CA MET A 8 -7.37 -16.22 -15.35
C MET A 8 -7.05 -15.82 -16.80
N ARG A 9 -5.75 -15.70 -17.15
CA ARG A 9 -5.29 -15.44 -18.53
C ARG A 9 -5.56 -16.65 -19.45
N PRO A 10 -5.74 -16.47 -20.78
CA PRO A 10 -6.17 -17.52 -21.71
C PRO A 10 -5.20 -18.70 -21.91
N SER A 11 -3.96 -18.64 -21.42
CA SER A 11 -2.93 -19.62 -21.75
C SER A 11 -2.83 -20.84 -20.80
N THR A 12 -3.68 -20.95 -19.77
CA THR A 12 -3.64 -22.08 -18.82
C THR A 12 -4.84 -23.02 -18.91
N VAL A 13 -5.80 -22.77 -19.81
CA VAL A 13 -6.97 -23.64 -20.00
C VAL A 13 -6.64 -24.75 -21.01
N GLY A 14 -5.82 -25.73 -20.59
CA GLY A 14 -5.41 -26.80 -21.49
C GLY A 14 -4.87 -28.09 -20.89
N SER A 15 -4.79 -28.25 -19.57
CA SER A 15 -4.36 -29.53 -18.98
C SER A 15 -5.34 -30.05 -17.94
N GLU A 16 -5.58 -31.37 -17.97
CA GLU A 16 -6.51 -32.12 -17.12
C GLU A 16 -6.25 -32.00 -15.60
N ASN A 17 -5.19 -31.32 -15.19
CA ASN A 17 -4.81 -31.12 -13.79
C ASN A 17 -5.58 -30.00 -13.06
N ALA A 18 -6.34 -29.15 -13.77
CA ALA A 18 -7.12 -28.08 -13.14
C ALA A 18 -8.39 -28.58 -12.41
N ILE A 19 -8.94 -29.71 -12.84
CA ILE A 19 -10.24 -30.23 -12.35
C ILE A 19 -10.08 -30.95 -10.99
N SER A 20 -8.94 -31.58 -10.72
CA SER A 20 -8.67 -32.26 -9.42
C SER A 20 -8.42 -31.27 -8.26
N SER A 21 -8.12 -30.01 -8.57
CA SER A 21 -7.89 -28.94 -7.58
C SER A 21 -9.18 -28.26 -7.12
N MET A 22 -10.29 -28.36 -7.87
CA MET A 22 -11.57 -27.73 -7.49
C MET A 22 -12.40 -28.54 -6.50
N GLU A 23 -12.37 -29.88 -6.55
CA GLU A 23 -13.14 -30.72 -5.61
C GLU A 23 -12.65 -30.64 -4.15
N ARG A 24 -11.41 -30.16 -3.92
CA ARG A 24 -10.84 -30.01 -2.58
C ARG A 24 -11.18 -28.69 -1.87
N MET A 25 -11.76 -27.70 -2.55
CA MET A 25 -11.98 -26.35 -1.99
C MET A 25 -13.35 -26.14 -1.30
N CYS A 26 -14.33 -27.00 -1.49
CA CYS A 26 -15.68 -26.84 -0.91
C CYS A 26 -16.02 -27.96 0.09
N GLY A 27 -15.38 -27.94 1.25
CA GLY A 27 -15.82 -28.70 2.41
C GLY A 27 -16.74 -27.88 3.32
N TYR A 28 -18.05 -27.88 3.08
CA TYR A 28 -19.04 -27.52 4.11
C TYR A 28 -20.15 -28.56 4.18
N THR A 29 -20.37 -29.04 5.40
CA THR A 29 -21.24 -30.14 5.80
C THR A 29 -22.71 -29.71 5.86
N LYS A 30 -23.60 -30.60 5.39
CA LYS A 30 -25.05 -30.53 5.55
C LYS A 30 -25.43 -30.67 7.04
N SER A 31 -25.66 -29.58 7.77
CA SER A 31 -26.63 -29.59 8.90
C SER A 31 -26.91 -28.18 9.44
N LYS A 32 -28.08 -27.63 9.06
CA LYS A 32 -28.93 -26.66 9.81
C LYS A 32 -29.73 -25.79 8.82
N LEU A 33 -30.66 -26.44 8.12
CA LEU A 33 -31.82 -25.78 7.52
C LEU A 33 -33.03 -26.70 7.77
N LYS A 34 -33.51 -26.66 9.01
CA LYS A 34 -34.86 -27.12 9.38
C LYS A 34 -35.38 -26.14 10.42
N GLU A 35 -35.96 -25.05 9.96
CA GLU A 35 -37.00 -24.32 10.70
C GLU A 35 -37.80 -23.46 9.71
N LYS A 36 -39.13 -23.56 9.80
CA LYS A 36 -40.11 -22.91 8.90
C LYS A 36 -40.24 -21.42 9.23
N PRO A 37 -40.49 -20.53 8.25
CA PRO A 37 -40.83 -19.14 8.54
C PRO A 37 -42.28 -19.02 9.01
N SER A 38 -42.51 -18.27 10.10
CA SER A 38 -43.82 -17.88 10.60
C SER A 38 -44.27 -16.53 10.00
N ASN A 39 -45.59 -16.43 9.79
CA ASN A 39 -46.30 -15.27 9.24
C ASN A 39 -46.04 -13.98 10.03
N ARG A 40 -45.34 -13.01 9.41
CA ARG A 40 -45.40 -11.59 9.83
C ARG A 40 -45.12 -10.57 8.72
N ALA A 41 -45.20 -10.96 7.46
CA ALA A 41 -44.93 -10.09 6.31
C ALA A 41 -46.18 -9.64 5.54
N ALA A 42 -47.39 -9.97 5.99
CA ALA A 42 -48.63 -9.72 5.26
C ALA A 42 -49.49 -8.54 5.79
N GLU A 43 -49.02 -7.77 6.77
CA GLU A 43 -49.83 -6.71 7.43
C GLU A 43 -49.28 -5.27 7.30
N MET A 44 -48.27 -5.01 6.45
CA MET A 44 -47.72 -3.65 6.26
C MET A 44 -48.03 -3.01 4.90
N ALA A 45 -49.02 -3.52 4.15
CA ALA A 45 -49.35 -3.04 2.81
C ALA A 45 -50.75 -2.39 2.70
N ALA A 46 -51.22 -1.73 3.77
CA ALA A 46 -52.49 -1.00 3.76
C ALA A 46 -52.43 0.25 4.65
N ASP A 47 -51.58 1.22 4.30
CA ASP A 47 -51.70 2.61 4.81
C ASP A 47 -50.76 3.56 4.05
N SER A 48 -51.13 3.94 2.83
CA SER A 48 -50.53 5.10 2.14
C SER A 48 -51.39 5.53 0.95
N ASP A 49 -52.63 5.95 1.22
CA ASP A 49 -53.50 6.57 0.22
C ASP A 49 -54.14 7.82 0.81
N SER A 50 -53.31 8.84 1.07
CA SER A 50 -53.76 10.22 1.27
C SER A 50 -52.56 11.16 1.22
N PHE A 51 -52.49 11.97 0.17
CA PHE A 51 -51.82 13.29 0.03
C PHE A 51 -51.14 13.41 -1.34
N LEU A 52 -51.90 13.80 -2.36
CA LEU A 52 -51.39 14.56 -3.52
C LEU A 52 -52.57 15.29 -4.16
N GLY A 53 -52.77 16.55 -3.76
CA GLY A 53 -53.69 17.49 -4.37
C GLY A 53 -52.97 18.77 -4.76
N GLU A 54 -53.28 19.25 -5.96
CA GLU A 54 -53.03 20.60 -6.51
C GLU A 54 -51.65 20.91 -7.14
N ARG A 55 -51.59 20.89 -8.48
CA ARG A 55 -51.69 22.08 -9.37
C ARG A 55 -51.41 21.70 -10.83
N ARG A 56 -52.37 22.01 -11.71
CA ARG A 56 -52.25 21.96 -13.19
C ARG A 56 -52.34 23.38 -13.75
N THR A 57 -51.47 23.72 -14.70
CA THR A 57 -51.66 24.70 -15.80
C THR A 57 -50.72 24.28 -16.94
N ALA A 58 -51.18 23.58 -17.98
CA ALA A 58 -51.76 24.09 -19.24
C ALA A 58 -50.71 24.52 -20.29
N VAL A 59 -50.36 23.60 -21.21
CA VAL A 59 -50.04 23.87 -22.62
C VAL A 59 -50.59 22.68 -23.43
N GLU A 60 -51.45 22.98 -24.39
CA GLU A 60 -52.08 22.03 -25.32
C GLU A 60 -51.23 21.88 -26.60
N GLY A 61 -51.23 20.68 -27.17
CA GLY A 61 -51.05 20.45 -28.61
C GLY A 61 -49.78 19.70 -29.04
N GLU A 62 -49.85 18.36 -29.06
CA GLU A 62 -49.50 17.50 -30.21
C GLU A 62 -49.62 16.02 -29.80
N ASP A 63 -50.22 15.21 -30.67
CA ASP A 63 -50.52 13.79 -30.48
C ASP A 63 -49.25 12.97 -30.21
N VAL A 64 -49.19 12.28 -29.05
CA VAL A 64 -48.14 11.31 -28.74
C VAL A 64 -48.77 9.97 -28.37
N ASP A 65 -48.36 8.95 -29.11
CA ASP A 65 -48.75 7.55 -29.09
C ASP A 65 -48.72 6.90 -27.67
N GLU A 66 -49.74 6.12 -27.31
CA GLU A 66 -49.91 5.49 -25.98
C GLU A 66 -48.80 4.49 -25.61
N THR A 67 -47.90 4.17 -26.55
CA THR A 67 -46.70 3.36 -26.33
C THR A 67 -45.55 4.14 -25.67
N SER A 68 -45.59 5.47 -25.66
CA SER A 68 -44.54 6.34 -25.08
C SER A 68 -44.75 6.64 -23.59
N ILE A 69 -45.96 6.44 -23.04
CA ILE A 69 -46.26 6.70 -21.62
C ILE A 69 -45.74 5.57 -20.71
N PHE A 70 -45.57 4.35 -21.25
CA PHE A 70 -44.99 3.24 -20.49
C PHE A 70 -43.46 3.36 -20.29
N PHE A 71 -42.77 4.17 -21.10
CA PHE A 71 -41.32 4.39 -20.97
C PHE A 71 -40.95 5.63 -20.14
N LEU A 72 -41.88 6.57 -19.93
CA LEU A 72 -41.64 7.75 -19.08
C LEU A 72 -42.09 7.56 -17.63
N GLY A 73 -43.00 6.62 -17.33
CA GLY A 73 -43.41 6.27 -15.96
C GLY A 73 -42.51 5.26 -15.23
N VAL A 74 -41.60 4.58 -15.93
CA VAL A 74 -40.65 3.62 -15.34
C VAL A 74 -39.27 4.26 -15.11
N GLY A 75 -39.07 5.47 -15.64
CA GLY A 75 -37.83 6.24 -15.51
C GLY A 75 -37.66 7.00 -14.19
N GLU A 76 -38.71 7.17 -13.38
CA GLU A 76 -38.63 7.95 -12.13
C GLU A 76 -38.66 7.09 -10.83
N GLN A 77 -38.93 5.78 -10.93
CA GLN A 77 -38.87 4.85 -9.79
C GLN A 77 -37.74 3.81 -9.87
N LEU A 78 -36.88 3.88 -10.89
CA LEU A 78 -35.61 3.13 -10.96
C LEU A 78 -34.36 3.99 -10.65
N TYR A 79 -34.53 5.25 -10.26
CA TYR A 79 -33.49 6.10 -9.67
C TYR A 79 -33.44 6.01 -8.12
N HIS A 80 -33.79 4.86 -7.56
CA HIS A 80 -33.37 4.42 -6.22
C HIS A 80 -32.59 3.09 -6.32
N GLY A 81 -31.80 2.94 -7.38
CA GLY A 81 -30.72 1.95 -7.44
C GLY A 81 -29.58 2.39 -6.53
N SER A 82 -29.37 1.65 -5.44
CA SER A 82 -28.20 1.61 -4.54
C SER A 82 -27.00 2.45 -5.02
N SER A 83 -26.86 3.67 -4.51
CA SER A 83 -25.62 4.42 -4.59
C SER A 83 -24.57 3.74 -3.71
N ARG A 84 -23.54 3.13 -4.32
CA ARG A 84 -22.46 2.41 -3.60
C ARG A 84 -21.55 3.37 -2.82
N GLY A 85 -21.97 3.81 -1.65
CA GLY A 85 -21.21 4.73 -0.79
C GLY A 85 -20.09 4.03 0.01
N VAL A 86 -19.19 4.81 0.61
CA VAL A 86 -18.06 4.31 1.42
C VAL A 86 -18.49 3.42 2.60
N ALA A 87 -19.72 3.60 3.11
CA ALA A 87 -20.31 2.76 4.15
C ALA A 87 -20.42 1.27 3.73
N GLU A 88 -20.63 0.98 2.44
CA GLU A 88 -20.72 -0.39 1.94
C GLU A 88 -19.38 -1.15 1.99
N LEU A 89 -18.26 -0.44 2.19
CA LEU A 89 -16.92 -1.02 2.37
C LEU A 89 -16.64 -1.48 3.81
N GLY A 90 -17.64 -1.39 4.71
CA GLY A 90 -17.49 -1.71 6.13
C GLY A 90 -17.05 -0.54 7.01
N VAL A 91 -17.06 0.69 6.45
CA VAL A 91 -16.74 1.92 7.19
C VAL A 91 -17.92 2.31 8.08
N GLN A 92 -17.62 2.66 9.33
CA GLN A 92 -18.64 3.03 10.33
C GLN A 92 -19.42 4.30 9.93
N PRO A 93 -20.71 4.41 10.32
CA PRO A 93 -21.58 5.51 9.91
C PRO A 93 -21.04 6.91 10.23
N GLU A 94 -20.36 7.08 11.36
CA GLU A 94 -19.80 8.36 11.78
C GLU A 94 -18.67 8.82 10.85
N VAL A 95 -17.82 7.89 10.42
CA VAL A 95 -16.73 8.18 9.48
C VAL A 95 -17.29 8.36 8.08
N ALA A 96 -18.26 7.54 7.67
CA ALA A 96 -18.95 7.68 6.39
C ALA A 96 -19.64 9.05 6.27
N LYS A 97 -20.31 9.51 7.33
CA LYS A 97 -20.94 10.84 7.37
C LYS A 97 -19.93 11.98 7.14
N ALA A 98 -18.72 11.85 7.70
CA ALA A 98 -17.68 12.85 7.48
C ALA A 98 -17.27 12.92 6.00
N VAL A 99 -17.21 11.77 5.34
CA VAL A 99 -16.88 11.61 3.92
C VAL A 99 -18.02 12.14 3.03
N ASP A 100 -19.27 11.89 3.39
CA ASP A 100 -20.44 12.41 2.68
C ASP A 100 -20.48 13.95 2.68
N GLU A 101 -20.13 14.60 3.80
CA GLU A 101 -20.01 16.07 3.87
C GLU A 101 -18.86 16.65 3.04
N MET A 102 -17.94 15.81 2.57
CA MET A 102 -16.87 16.18 1.64
C MET A 102 -17.25 15.91 0.18
N ASP A 103 -18.52 15.60 -0.09
CA ASP A 103 -19.07 15.27 -1.42
C ASP A 103 -18.42 14.04 -2.08
N TRP A 104 -17.90 13.10 -1.27
CA TRP A 104 -17.36 11.83 -1.76
C TRP A 104 -18.49 10.81 -1.97
N MET A 105 -19.22 10.97 -3.07
CA MET A 105 -20.40 10.15 -3.36
C MET A 105 -20.08 8.68 -3.65
N LEU A 106 -18.89 8.38 -4.16
CA LEU A 106 -18.44 7.02 -4.49
C LEU A 106 -16.99 6.82 -4.04
N PRO A 107 -16.62 5.64 -3.50
CA PRO A 107 -15.23 5.32 -3.21
C PRO A 107 -14.41 5.25 -4.50
N THR A 108 -13.16 5.67 -4.45
CA THR A 108 -12.21 5.44 -5.55
C THR A 108 -11.81 3.98 -5.62
N ASP A 109 -11.28 3.51 -6.75
CA ASP A 109 -10.88 2.10 -6.92
C ASP A 109 -9.88 1.64 -5.85
N VAL A 110 -8.92 2.51 -5.49
CA VAL A 110 -7.93 2.19 -4.44
C VAL A 110 -8.59 2.08 -3.06
N GLN A 111 -9.63 2.88 -2.80
CA GLN A 111 -10.39 2.81 -1.56
C GLN A 111 -11.24 1.54 -1.51
N ALA A 112 -11.93 1.21 -2.61
CA ALA A 112 -12.77 0.02 -2.73
C ALA A 112 -11.99 -1.28 -2.49
N GLU A 113 -10.74 -1.35 -2.97
CA GLU A 113 -9.87 -2.51 -2.79
C GLU A 113 -9.15 -2.49 -1.43
N ALA A 114 -8.55 -1.37 -1.02
CA ALA A 114 -7.70 -1.34 0.16
C ALA A 114 -8.47 -1.27 1.49
N ILE A 115 -9.60 -0.54 1.57
CA ILE A 115 -10.32 -0.35 2.84
C ILE A 115 -10.76 -1.68 3.45
N PRO A 116 -11.42 -2.61 2.70
CA PRO A 116 -11.83 -3.90 3.26
C PRO A 116 -10.63 -4.76 3.70
N LEU A 117 -9.51 -4.71 2.98
CA LEU A 117 -8.29 -5.44 3.33
C LEU A 117 -7.67 -4.92 4.63
N ILE A 118 -7.67 -3.60 4.81
CA ILE A 118 -7.15 -2.97 6.03
C ILE A 118 -8.07 -3.27 7.21
N LEU A 119 -9.39 -3.14 7.05
CA LEU A 119 -10.36 -3.52 8.08
C LEU A 119 -10.26 -5.00 8.47
N GLY A 120 -9.94 -5.87 7.49
CA GLY A 120 -9.68 -7.30 7.70
C GLY A 120 -8.37 -7.63 8.42
N GLY A 121 -7.51 -6.64 8.70
CA GLY A 121 -6.25 -6.85 9.42
C GLY A 121 -5.07 -7.33 8.57
N GLY A 122 -5.20 -7.29 7.23
CA GLY A 122 -4.16 -7.67 6.28
C GLY A 122 -3.11 -6.58 6.05
N ASP A 123 -1.87 -6.96 5.75
CA ASP A 123 -0.87 -5.98 5.30
C ASP A 123 -1.23 -5.58 3.88
N VAL A 124 -1.12 -4.29 3.56
CA VAL A 124 -1.52 -3.77 2.26
C VAL A 124 -0.39 -2.97 1.65
N LEU A 125 -0.03 -3.34 0.43
CA LEU A 125 0.92 -2.63 -0.40
C LEU A 125 0.15 -2.08 -1.61
N MET A 126 -0.01 -0.76 -1.70
CA MET A 126 -0.87 -0.13 -2.70
C MET A 126 -0.12 0.83 -3.65
N ALA A 127 -0.35 0.64 -4.95
CA ALA A 127 -0.01 1.57 -6.03
C ALA A 127 -1.29 2.10 -6.66
N ALA A 128 -1.38 3.42 -6.66
CA ALA A 128 -2.36 4.13 -7.44
C ALA A 128 -1.80 5.49 -7.82
N GLU A 129 -2.38 6.14 -8.81
CA GLU A 129 -1.97 7.48 -9.23
C GLU A 129 -2.07 8.49 -8.07
N THR A 130 -1.36 9.61 -8.19
CA THR A 130 -1.47 10.68 -7.20
C THR A 130 -2.84 11.35 -7.33
N GLY A 131 -3.53 11.60 -6.21
CA GLY A 131 -4.91 12.11 -6.22
C GLY A 131 -6.01 11.04 -6.35
N SER A 132 -5.65 9.76 -6.44
CA SER A 132 -6.61 8.63 -6.46
C SER A 132 -7.26 8.33 -5.10
N GLY A 133 -7.00 9.11 -4.06
CA GLY A 133 -7.63 8.91 -2.74
C GLY A 133 -6.92 7.91 -1.80
N LYS A 134 -5.64 7.57 -2.05
CA LYS A 134 -4.82 6.69 -1.18
C LYS A 134 -4.85 7.09 0.31
N THR A 135 -4.75 8.39 0.59
CA THR A 135 -4.81 8.91 1.98
C THR A 135 -6.12 8.52 2.66
N GLY A 136 -7.26 8.64 1.96
CA GLY A 136 -8.54 8.15 2.47
C GLY A 136 -8.54 6.63 2.67
N ALA A 137 -7.94 5.89 1.73
CA ALA A 137 -7.91 4.43 1.75
C ALA A 137 -7.27 3.86 3.03
N PHE A 138 -6.22 4.50 3.57
CA PHE A 138 -5.64 4.07 4.85
C PHE A 138 -6.16 4.85 6.07
N CYS A 139 -6.46 6.15 5.96
CA CYS A 139 -6.89 6.93 7.12
C CYS A 139 -8.26 6.49 7.67
N LEU A 140 -9.23 6.24 6.79
CA LEU A 140 -10.60 5.87 7.18
C LEU A 140 -10.63 4.61 8.07
N PRO A 141 -10.05 3.47 7.65
CA PRO A 141 -10.06 2.27 8.48
C PRO A 141 -9.19 2.41 9.73
N ILE A 142 -8.07 3.14 9.68
CA ILE A 142 -7.23 3.37 10.87
C ILE A 142 -7.99 4.15 11.94
N ILE A 143 -8.67 5.24 11.57
CA ILE A 143 -9.47 6.05 12.50
C ILE A 143 -10.52 5.18 13.18
N GLN A 144 -11.25 4.39 12.39
CA GLN A 144 -12.27 3.48 12.91
C GLN A 144 -11.69 2.46 13.89
N ILE A 145 -10.63 1.74 13.51
CA ILE A 145 -10.08 0.68 14.35
C ILE A 145 -9.44 1.26 15.63
N VAL A 146 -8.79 2.42 15.55
CA VAL A 146 -8.25 3.10 16.73
C VAL A 146 -9.39 3.54 17.65
N TRP A 147 -10.49 4.06 17.10
CA TRP A 147 -11.68 4.41 17.87
C TRP A 147 -12.28 3.21 18.59
N GLU A 148 -12.52 2.10 17.87
CA GLU A 148 -13.03 0.85 18.43
C GLU A 148 -12.13 0.36 19.58
N THR A 149 -10.81 0.39 19.37
CA THR A 149 -9.82 0.00 20.39
C THR A 149 -9.92 0.89 21.64
N LEU A 150 -10.08 2.21 21.47
CA LEU A 150 -10.22 3.13 22.60
C LEU A 150 -11.56 2.97 23.34
N ARG A 151 -12.64 2.70 22.61
CA ARG A 151 -13.96 2.41 23.18
C ARG A 151 -13.91 1.14 24.03
N ASP A 152 -13.34 0.07 23.50
CA ASP A 152 -13.24 -1.22 24.19
C ASP A 152 -12.39 -1.12 25.47
N LEU A 153 -11.34 -0.30 25.47
CA LEU A 153 -10.54 0.03 26.66
C LEU A 153 -11.35 0.81 27.71
N ARG A 154 -12.22 1.73 27.29
CA ARG A 154 -13.09 2.52 28.21
C ARG A 154 -14.22 1.70 28.80
N GLU A 155 -14.86 0.88 28.00
CA GLU A 155 -15.98 0.02 28.41
C GLU A 155 -15.52 -1.17 29.27
N GLY A 156 -14.21 -1.34 29.45
CA GLY A 156 -13.66 -2.49 30.15
C GLY A 156 -13.95 -3.81 29.44
N LYS A 157 -14.32 -3.77 28.14
CA LYS A 157 -14.52 -4.97 27.31
C LYS A 157 -13.21 -5.69 27.00
N GLY A 158 -12.06 -5.09 27.33
CA GLY A 158 -10.79 -5.80 27.51
C GLY A 158 -10.75 -6.74 28.74
N LYS A 159 -11.77 -6.72 29.62
CA LYS A 159 -11.92 -7.60 30.80
C LYS A 159 -13.04 -8.64 30.67
N HIS A 160 -13.98 -8.46 29.75
CA HIS A 160 -15.05 -9.42 29.46
C HIS A 160 -15.44 -9.38 27.97
N GLY A 161 -14.74 -10.18 27.15
CA GLY A 161 -15.38 -10.79 25.99
C GLY A 161 -16.49 -11.74 26.47
N PRO A 162 -17.48 -12.08 25.64
CA PRO A 162 -18.65 -12.86 26.06
C PRO A 162 -18.20 -14.14 26.76
N SER A 163 -18.79 -14.42 27.92
CA SER A 163 -18.58 -15.61 28.73
C SER A 163 -19.16 -16.88 28.08
N ALA A 164 -18.83 -17.12 26.82
CA ALA A 164 -18.55 -18.47 26.37
C ALA A 164 -17.05 -18.61 26.55
N GLN A 165 -16.60 -19.39 27.54
CA GLN A 165 -15.23 -19.91 27.54
C GLN A 165 -14.98 -20.42 26.11
N PRO A 166 -14.13 -19.77 25.28
CA PRO A 166 -13.79 -20.39 24.03
C PRO A 166 -13.06 -21.65 24.45
N VAL A 167 -13.59 -22.81 24.08
CA VAL A 167 -12.82 -24.05 24.13
C VAL A 167 -11.55 -23.72 23.36
N GLN A 168 -10.45 -23.47 24.08
CA GLN A 168 -9.22 -23.01 23.46
C GLN A 168 -8.78 -24.14 22.55
N LYS A 169 -8.96 -23.94 21.25
CA LYS A 169 -8.65 -24.92 20.22
C LYS A 169 -7.17 -25.28 20.29
N TRP A 170 -6.78 -26.51 19.99
CA TRP A 170 -5.37 -26.86 19.91
C TRP A 170 -4.74 -26.05 18.78
N SER A 171 -3.73 -25.24 19.07
CA SER A 171 -3.08 -24.36 18.11
C SER A 171 -1.63 -24.07 18.52
N LEU A 172 -0.83 -23.48 17.63
CA LEU A 172 0.44 -22.87 17.98
C LEU A 172 0.24 -21.61 18.85
N SER A 173 1.14 -21.36 19.78
CA SER A 173 1.06 -20.22 20.72
C SER A 173 1.63 -18.95 20.12
N PHE A 174 0.81 -17.90 20.08
CA PHE A 174 1.22 -16.55 19.69
C PHE A 174 2.22 -15.91 20.67
N PHE A 175 2.23 -16.37 21.93
CA PHE A 175 3.03 -15.80 23.00
C PHE A 175 4.28 -16.61 23.29
N ASP A 176 4.26 -17.91 23.01
CA ASP A 176 5.38 -18.82 23.26
C ASP A 176 6.16 -19.09 21.97
N ARG A 177 6.78 -18.04 21.45
CA ARG A 177 7.47 -18.05 20.15
C ARG A 177 8.71 -17.15 20.10
N GLY A 178 9.61 -17.45 19.18
CA GLY A 178 10.73 -16.58 18.82
C GLY A 178 10.26 -15.32 18.10
N SER A 179 11.05 -14.25 18.19
CA SER A 179 10.71 -12.91 17.68
C SER A 179 10.31 -12.89 16.20
N ALA A 180 11.04 -13.62 15.35
CA ALA A 180 10.78 -13.69 13.91
C ALA A 180 9.88 -14.87 13.49
N MET A 181 9.32 -15.61 14.45
CA MET A 181 8.33 -16.66 14.15
C MET A 181 6.96 -16.03 13.93
N ALA A 182 6.41 -16.15 12.73
CA ALA A 182 5.05 -15.75 12.42
C ALA A 182 4.10 -16.94 12.49
N ILE A 183 2.86 -16.72 12.92
CA ILE A 183 1.83 -17.74 13.08
C ILE A 183 0.54 -17.19 12.47
N THR A 184 -0.17 -17.99 11.68
CA THR A 184 -1.45 -17.60 11.08
C THR A 184 -2.54 -17.40 12.14
N PRO A 185 -3.59 -16.60 11.87
CA PRO A 185 -4.66 -16.34 12.85
C PRO A 185 -5.38 -17.58 13.38
N ASP A 186 -5.49 -18.64 12.58
CA ASP A 186 -6.05 -19.93 13.01
C ASP A 186 -5.10 -20.75 13.90
N GLY A 187 -3.84 -20.30 14.03
CA GLY A 187 -2.80 -20.92 14.82
C GLY A 187 -2.30 -22.26 14.27
N MET A 188 -2.58 -22.58 13.01
CA MET A 188 -2.19 -23.87 12.41
C MET A 188 -0.93 -23.79 11.59
N ARG A 189 -0.60 -22.64 11.00
CA ARG A 189 0.59 -22.47 10.17
C ARG A 189 1.57 -21.52 10.85
N CYS A 190 2.86 -21.83 10.72
CA CYS A 190 3.93 -20.95 11.17
C CYS A 190 5.06 -20.86 10.15
N GLN A 191 5.74 -19.72 10.17
CA GLN A 191 6.79 -19.38 9.22
C GLN A 191 7.90 -18.60 9.92
N SER A 192 9.14 -18.83 9.51
CA SER A 192 10.27 -17.94 9.78
C SER A 192 10.97 -17.65 8.47
N ARG A 193 11.18 -16.37 8.13
CA ARG A 193 11.96 -15.94 6.95
C ARG A 193 13.41 -15.56 7.29
N GLU A 194 13.81 -15.79 8.53
CA GLU A 194 15.17 -15.50 8.97
C GLU A 194 16.15 -16.53 8.39
N GLN A 195 17.20 -16.05 7.73
CA GLN A 195 18.17 -16.89 7.01
C GLN A 195 19.33 -17.34 7.90
N LYS A 196 19.57 -16.67 9.02
CA LYS A 196 20.71 -16.96 9.91
C LYS A 196 20.30 -17.67 11.19
N GLU A 197 19.31 -17.12 11.88
CA GLU A 197 18.88 -17.58 13.20
C GLU A 197 17.72 -18.57 13.13
N TRP A 198 17.60 -19.37 14.19
CA TRP A 198 16.49 -20.30 14.39
C TRP A 198 15.47 -19.66 15.32
N HIS A 199 14.20 -19.71 14.93
CA HIS A 199 13.10 -19.28 15.77
C HIS A 199 12.14 -20.43 15.97
N GLY A 200 11.63 -20.61 17.18
CA GLY A 200 10.71 -21.70 17.50
C GLY A 200 9.40 -21.24 18.09
N CYS A 201 8.46 -22.18 18.22
CA CYS A 201 7.15 -21.99 18.83
C CYS A 201 6.70 -23.28 19.52
N ARG A 202 5.93 -23.14 20.59
CA ARG A 202 5.18 -24.24 21.24
C ARG A 202 3.68 -24.08 21.05
N ALA A 203 2.94 -25.18 21.12
CA ALA A 203 1.49 -25.15 21.10
C ALA A 203 0.89 -24.51 22.37
N THR A 204 -0.36 -24.07 22.28
CA THR A 204 -1.17 -23.52 23.36
C THR A 204 -1.55 -24.56 24.42
N LYS A 205 -1.44 -25.85 24.08
CA LYS A 205 -1.74 -26.99 24.95
C LYS A 205 -0.68 -28.07 24.82
N GLY A 206 -0.51 -28.83 25.88
CA GLY A 206 0.36 -29.99 25.94
C GLY A 206 -0.33 -31.14 26.67
N VAL A 207 0.30 -32.31 26.62
CA VAL A 207 -0.19 -33.53 27.24
C VAL A 207 0.70 -33.95 28.41
N THR A 208 0.11 -34.57 29.43
CA THR A 208 0.79 -35.13 30.60
C THR A 208 0.10 -36.40 31.10
N GLY A 209 0.74 -37.14 32.00
CA GLY A 209 0.22 -38.38 32.55
C GLY A 209 0.36 -39.57 31.59
N LYS A 210 -0.31 -40.68 31.91
CA LYS A 210 -0.27 -41.90 31.09
C LYS A 210 -0.99 -41.70 29.75
N GLY A 211 -0.59 -42.47 28.74
CA GLY A 211 -1.21 -42.46 27.41
C GLY A 211 -0.24 -42.22 26.25
N LYS A 212 -0.77 -42.35 25.04
CA LYS A 212 -0.04 -42.27 23.77
C LYS A 212 -0.69 -41.21 22.88
N TYR A 213 0.08 -40.22 22.45
CA TYR A 213 -0.40 -38.99 21.82
C TYR A 213 0.23 -38.73 20.46
N TYR A 214 -0.54 -38.12 19.56
CA TYR A 214 -0.16 -37.92 18.16
C TYR A 214 -0.60 -36.56 17.58
N TYR A 215 0.23 -35.97 16.73
CA TYR A 215 -0.16 -34.88 15.83
C TYR A 215 0.65 -34.93 14.51
N GLU A 216 0.18 -34.24 13.48
CA GLU A 216 0.87 -34.11 12.19
C GLU A 216 1.40 -32.69 11.95
N ALA A 217 2.52 -32.61 11.24
CA ALA A 217 3.04 -31.37 10.68
C ALA A 217 3.46 -31.57 9.22
N LEU A 218 3.06 -30.67 8.35
CA LEU A 218 3.38 -30.64 6.92
C LEU A 218 4.38 -29.52 6.66
N VAL A 219 5.43 -29.81 5.89
CA VAL A 219 6.34 -28.77 5.37
C VAL A 219 5.73 -28.16 4.11
N GLU A 220 5.53 -26.84 4.10
CA GLU A 220 4.90 -26.14 2.97
C GLU A 220 5.89 -25.38 2.09
N ASP A 221 7.10 -25.13 2.59
CA ASP A 221 8.10 -24.34 1.89
C ASP A 221 9.52 -24.91 2.07
N GLU A 222 10.40 -24.61 1.13
CA GLU A 222 11.80 -25.00 1.19
C GLU A 222 12.53 -24.26 2.31
N GLY A 223 13.31 -24.99 3.11
CA GLY A 223 14.01 -24.43 4.27
C GLY A 223 14.43 -25.47 5.29
N LEU A 224 14.97 -25.00 6.42
CA LEU A 224 15.36 -25.87 7.51
C LEU A 224 14.33 -25.80 8.65
N CYS A 225 13.84 -26.97 9.07
CA CYS A 225 12.89 -27.11 10.15
C CYS A 225 13.28 -28.24 11.10
N ARG A 226 12.86 -28.14 12.37
CA ARG A 226 12.73 -29.28 13.28
C ARG A 226 11.38 -29.23 13.98
N VAL A 227 10.75 -30.39 14.11
CA VAL A 227 9.45 -30.57 14.77
C VAL A 227 9.54 -31.66 15.83
N GLY A 228 8.72 -31.56 16.88
CA GLY A 228 8.63 -32.59 17.90
C GLY A 228 8.06 -32.07 19.22
N TRP A 229 8.55 -32.59 20.33
CA TRP A 229 7.97 -32.35 21.64
C TRP A 229 8.92 -31.58 22.54
N SER A 230 8.39 -30.69 23.36
CA SER A 230 9.20 -29.99 24.36
C SER A 230 8.42 -29.72 25.64
N THR A 231 9.12 -29.60 26.77
CA THR A 231 8.49 -29.10 28.00
C THR A 231 8.47 -27.58 28.02
N SER A 232 7.71 -26.98 28.94
CA SER A 232 7.69 -25.52 29.13
C SER A 232 9.04 -24.92 29.53
N GLN A 233 9.98 -25.74 30.01
CA GLN A 233 11.34 -25.32 30.38
C GLN A 233 12.35 -25.39 29.23
N ALA A 234 11.96 -25.88 28.05
CA ALA A 234 12.85 -25.91 26.90
C ALA A 234 13.08 -24.51 26.33
N ALA A 235 14.22 -24.29 25.68
CA ALA A 235 14.43 -23.15 24.81
C ALA A 235 13.53 -23.26 23.57
N LEU A 236 13.19 -22.12 22.97
CA LEU A 236 12.49 -22.04 21.69
C LEU A 236 13.42 -22.29 20.49
N ASP A 237 14.45 -23.12 20.70
CA ASP A 237 15.31 -23.69 19.67
C ASP A 237 15.35 -25.21 19.88
N LEU A 238 14.33 -25.88 19.35
CA LEU A 238 14.01 -27.27 19.63
C LEU A 238 15.22 -28.19 19.38
N GLY A 239 15.58 -28.97 20.41
CA GLY A 239 16.70 -29.94 20.36
C GLY A 239 18.04 -29.41 20.89
N THR A 240 18.13 -28.14 21.26
CA THR A 240 19.38 -27.53 21.77
C THR A 240 19.54 -27.58 23.29
N ASP A 241 18.57 -28.16 23.99
CA ASP A 241 18.61 -28.40 25.43
C ASP A 241 17.99 -29.78 25.77
N LYS A 242 18.12 -30.18 27.03
CA LYS A 242 17.66 -31.49 27.53
C LYS A 242 16.14 -31.69 27.57
N ASN A 243 15.37 -30.60 27.49
CA ASN A 243 13.92 -30.56 27.61
C ASN A 243 13.18 -30.50 26.25
N GLY A 244 13.91 -30.35 25.15
CA GLY A 244 13.38 -30.32 23.79
C GLY A 244 13.85 -31.51 22.93
N PHE A 245 12.90 -32.18 22.27
CA PHE A 245 13.12 -33.38 21.47
C PHE A 245 12.64 -33.12 20.04
N GLY A 246 13.58 -32.91 19.11
CA GLY A 246 13.28 -32.53 17.73
C GLY A 246 13.71 -33.57 16.70
N PHE A 247 12.99 -33.63 15.58
CA PHE A 247 13.40 -34.30 14.35
C PHE A 247 13.46 -33.26 13.24
N GLY A 248 14.62 -33.16 12.58
CA GLY A 248 14.91 -32.12 11.60
C GLY A 248 14.88 -32.60 10.16
N GLY A 249 14.58 -31.67 9.24
CA GLY A 249 14.50 -31.95 7.79
C GLY A 249 15.78 -32.55 7.19
N THR A 250 16.92 -32.45 7.87
CA THR A 250 18.18 -33.10 7.48
C THR A 250 18.27 -34.58 7.85
N GLY A 251 17.20 -35.20 8.36
CA GLY A 251 17.16 -36.62 8.77
C GLY A 251 17.77 -36.89 10.14
N LYS A 252 18.04 -35.83 10.90
CA LYS A 252 18.68 -35.92 12.23
C LYS A 252 17.68 -35.72 13.35
N LYS A 253 17.79 -36.54 14.39
CA LYS A 253 17.15 -36.28 15.67
C LYS A 253 18.04 -35.39 16.53
N SER A 254 17.45 -34.52 17.33
CA SER A 254 18.16 -33.56 18.15
C SER A 254 17.61 -33.44 19.58
N ASN A 255 18.50 -33.56 20.57
CA ASN A 255 18.25 -33.29 21.98
C ASN A 255 19.57 -32.90 22.66
N ASN A 256 19.54 -31.90 23.54
CA ASN A 256 20.71 -31.42 24.28
C ASN A 256 21.94 -31.08 23.40
N LYS A 257 21.71 -30.45 22.24
CA LYS A 257 22.72 -30.09 21.23
C LYS A 257 23.43 -31.28 20.55
N ASN A 258 22.97 -32.51 20.77
CA ASN A 258 23.41 -33.66 19.98
C ASN A 258 22.52 -33.79 18.75
N PHE A 259 23.12 -34.01 17.58
CA PHE A 259 22.43 -34.10 16.29
C PHE A 259 22.81 -35.41 15.59
N ASP A 260 22.05 -36.46 15.87
CA ASP A 260 22.35 -37.82 15.44
C ASP A 260 21.52 -38.20 14.22
N ASN A 261 22.10 -38.96 13.30
CA ASN A 261 21.35 -39.56 12.20
C ASN A 261 20.29 -40.51 12.77
N TYR A 262 19.07 -40.43 12.26
CA TYR A 262 17.94 -41.20 12.79
C TYR A 262 17.04 -41.75 11.69
N GLY A 263 16.53 -40.88 10.83
CA GLY A 263 15.62 -41.24 9.75
C GLY A 263 16.02 -40.57 8.45
N GLU A 264 15.18 -40.74 7.44
CA GLU A 264 15.38 -40.05 6.17
C GLU A 264 15.20 -38.53 6.32
N ALA A 265 15.93 -37.77 5.53
CA ALA A 265 15.68 -36.34 5.35
C ALA A 265 14.26 -36.10 4.82
N PHE A 266 13.67 -34.97 5.20
CA PHE A 266 12.33 -34.57 4.77
C PHE A 266 12.32 -33.08 4.42
N GLY A 267 11.43 -32.69 3.50
CA GLY A 267 11.35 -31.33 2.98
C GLY A 267 9.93 -30.99 2.52
N MET A 268 9.82 -30.02 1.61
CA MET A 268 8.55 -29.55 1.08
C MET A 268 7.63 -30.71 0.67
N HIS A 269 6.37 -30.63 1.09
CA HIS A 269 5.30 -31.63 0.90
C HIS A 269 5.34 -32.88 1.78
N ASP A 270 6.43 -33.13 2.52
CA ASP A 270 6.47 -34.24 3.47
C ASP A 270 5.61 -33.97 4.72
N VAL A 271 4.96 -35.02 5.21
CA VAL A 271 4.16 -35.02 6.42
C VAL A 271 4.91 -35.76 7.51
N ILE A 272 5.11 -35.10 8.65
CA ILE A 272 5.76 -35.66 9.82
C ILE A 272 4.71 -35.94 10.89
N GLY A 273 4.54 -37.22 11.22
CA GLY A 273 3.76 -37.65 12.37
C GLY A 273 4.62 -37.64 13.62
N CYS A 274 4.19 -36.96 14.67
CA CYS A 274 4.93 -36.85 15.94
C CYS A 274 4.23 -37.69 17.01
N LEU A 275 4.88 -38.78 17.43
CA LEU A 275 4.32 -39.75 18.37
C LEU A 275 5.01 -39.61 19.73
N LEU A 276 4.20 -39.47 20.78
CA LEU A 276 4.65 -39.43 22.17
C LEU A 276 3.99 -40.57 22.96
N ASP A 277 4.79 -41.42 23.56
CA ASP A 277 4.35 -42.53 24.40
C ASP A 277 4.78 -42.27 25.84
N LEU A 278 3.85 -41.84 26.69
CA LEU A 278 4.13 -41.58 28.12
C LEU A 278 3.96 -42.83 28.99
N ASP A 279 3.45 -43.93 28.43
CA ASP A 279 3.42 -45.22 29.11
C ASP A 279 4.80 -45.88 29.08
N ASP A 280 5.43 -45.89 27.90
CA ASP A 280 6.76 -46.48 27.68
C ASP A 280 7.90 -45.44 27.73
N MET A 281 7.56 -44.15 27.92
CA MET A 281 8.51 -43.03 27.97
C MET A 281 9.34 -42.92 26.69
N GLU A 282 8.69 -42.92 25.52
CA GLU A 282 9.33 -42.89 24.21
C GLU A 282 8.79 -41.78 23.30
N ILE A 283 9.65 -41.29 22.40
CA ILE A 283 9.24 -40.42 21.28
C ILE A 283 9.64 -41.09 19.97
N ARG A 284 8.72 -41.08 19.01
CA ARG A 284 8.91 -41.60 17.64
C ARG A 284 8.42 -40.60 16.61
N PHE A 285 8.90 -40.73 15.38
CA PHE A 285 8.44 -39.92 14.26
C PHE A 285 8.08 -40.79 13.08
N TRP A 286 7.04 -40.39 12.36
CA TRP A 286 6.66 -40.95 11.08
C TRP A 286 6.96 -39.95 9.98
N LYS A 287 7.37 -40.43 8.80
CA LYS A 287 7.46 -39.63 7.58
C LYS A 287 6.52 -40.21 6.54
N ASN A 288 5.56 -39.42 6.07
CA ASN A 288 4.54 -39.83 5.10
C ASN A 288 3.84 -41.15 5.48
N GLY A 289 3.58 -41.34 6.77
CA GLY A 289 2.95 -42.54 7.33
C GLY A 289 3.87 -43.73 7.59
N ALA A 290 5.16 -43.66 7.23
CA ALA A 290 6.14 -44.71 7.53
C ALA A 290 6.81 -44.47 8.90
N ASP A 291 6.84 -45.49 9.75
CA ASP A 291 7.49 -45.44 11.07
C ASP A 291 9.02 -45.44 10.93
N LEU A 292 9.67 -44.42 11.50
CA LEU A 292 11.13 -44.29 11.51
C LEU A 292 11.77 -44.96 12.75
N GLY A 293 10.97 -45.57 13.62
CA GLY A 293 11.40 -46.28 14.83
C GLY A 293 11.59 -45.35 16.03
N LYS A 294 12.24 -45.85 17.09
CA LYS A 294 12.41 -45.09 18.34
C LYS A 294 13.44 -43.96 18.18
N ALA A 295 13.02 -42.71 18.37
CA ALA A 295 13.90 -41.54 18.35
C ALA A 295 14.56 -41.30 19.72
N PHE A 296 13.75 -41.24 20.78
CA PHE A 296 14.22 -40.89 22.11
C PHE A 296 13.62 -41.79 23.20
N SER A 297 14.40 -42.03 24.25
CA SER A 297 13.91 -42.49 25.56
C SER A 297 13.82 -41.27 26.46
N ILE A 298 12.63 -40.96 26.98
CA ILE A 298 12.39 -39.82 27.86
C ILE A 298 12.99 -40.15 29.25
N PRO A 299 13.85 -39.29 29.82
CA PRO A 299 14.38 -39.50 31.15
C PRO A 299 13.28 -39.61 32.21
N SER A 300 13.44 -40.50 33.19
CA SER A 300 12.45 -40.73 34.26
C SER A 300 12.11 -39.46 35.07
N GLN A 301 13.02 -38.49 35.10
CA GLN A 301 12.82 -37.18 35.75
C GLN A 301 11.75 -36.32 35.07
N LEU A 302 11.46 -36.58 33.79
CA LEU A 302 10.44 -35.86 33.01
C LEU A 302 9.10 -36.61 32.93
N LYS A 303 8.93 -37.68 33.72
CA LYS A 303 7.73 -38.51 33.70
C LYS A 303 6.44 -37.73 33.99
N ASP A 304 6.51 -36.78 34.92
CA ASP A 304 5.37 -35.95 35.31
C ASP A 304 5.36 -34.59 34.58
N ALA A 305 6.24 -34.40 33.60
CA ALA A 305 6.32 -33.16 32.83
C ALA A 305 5.24 -33.12 31.75
N THR A 306 4.76 -31.90 31.46
CA THR A 306 3.89 -31.67 30.30
C THR A 306 4.73 -31.52 29.03
N PHE A 307 4.32 -32.21 27.98
CA PHE A 307 4.92 -32.13 26.65
C PHE A 307 4.01 -31.38 25.68
N TYR A 308 4.55 -30.34 25.07
CA TYR A 308 3.89 -29.49 24.08
C TYR A 308 4.42 -29.84 22.69
N PRO A 309 3.54 -29.96 21.68
CA PRO A 309 3.95 -29.87 20.29
C PRO A 309 4.78 -28.61 20.06
N ALA A 310 5.90 -28.75 19.38
CA ALA A 310 6.91 -27.72 19.23
C ALA A 310 7.58 -27.77 17.86
N VAL A 311 8.05 -26.60 17.43
CA VAL A 311 8.68 -26.41 16.13
C VAL A 311 9.78 -25.36 16.21
N VAL A 312 10.78 -25.48 15.36
CA VAL A 312 11.78 -24.45 15.09
C VAL A 312 12.06 -24.37 13.60
N LEU A 313 12.08 -23.16 13.05
CA LEU A 313 12.19 -22.86 11.63
C LEU A 313 13.33 -21.90 11.34
N LYS A 314 13.95 -22.09 10.18
CA LYS A 314 14.96 -21.21 9.60
C LYS A 314 14.72 -21.13 8.09
N ASN A 315 14.26 -19.96 7.64
CA ASN A 315 13.77 -19.70 6.29
C ASN A 315 12.82 -20.81 5.78
N ALA A 316 11.77 -21.14 6.53
CA ALA A 316 10.87 -22.26 6.26
C ALA A 316 9.43 -21.95 6.70
N GLU A 317 8.48 -22.76 6.22
CA GLU A 317 7.06 -22.73 6.60
C GLU A 317 6.53 -24.14 6.88
N MET A 318 5.70 -24.27 7.92
CA MET A 318 5.03 -25.52 8.28
C MET A 318 3.58 -25.32 8.70
N LEU A 319 2.73 -26.28 8.35
CA LEU A 319 1.33 -26.40 8.75
C LEU A 319 1.16 -27.54 9.76
N PHE A 320 0.35 -27.33 10.78
CA PHE A 320 0.08 -28.29 11.85
C PHE A 320 -1.36 -28.77 11.80
N ASN A 321 -1.56 -30.06 12.05
CA ASN A 321 -2.86 -30.64 12.28
C ASN A 321 -2.85 -31.39 13.61
N PHE A 322 -3.56 -30.81 14.59
CA PHE A 322 -3.71 -31.36 15.94
C PHE A 322 -4.91 -32.32 16.06
N GLY A 323 -5.58 -32.66 14.96
CA GLY A 323 -6.79 -33.51 14.88
C GLY A 323 -8.07 -32.75 14.51
N GLU A 324 -7.95 -31.42 14.37
CA GLU A 324 -8.79 -30.48 13.63
C GLU A 324 -9.57 -30.98 12.41
N GLN A 325 -8.74 -31.51 11.54
CA GLN A 325 -9.01 -31.78 10.15
C GLN A 325 -8.65 -33.24 9.92
N GLN A 326 -9.18 -33.81 8.83
CA GLN A 326 -8.83 -35.16 8.44
C GLN A 326 -7.30 -35.32 8.35
N LEU A 327 -6.74 -36.18 9.19
CA LEU A 327 -5.31 -36.50 9.18
C LEU A 327 -4.95 -37.16 7.85
N LYS A 328 -3.74 -36.85 7.35
CA LYS A 328 -3.24 -37.47 6.12
C LYS A 328 -2.87 -38.93 6.36
N HIS A 329 -2.37 -39.23 7.56
CA HIS A 329 -2.04 -40.59 7.99
C HIS A 329 -2.75 -40.89 9.31
N GLN A 330 -3.40 -42.05 9.40
CA GLN A 330 -4.04 -42.45 10.65
C GLN A 330 -2.99 -42.86 11.68
N PRO A 331 -3.15 -42.45 12.96
CA PRO A 331 -2.23 -42.83 14.01
C PRO A 331 -2.25 -44.34 14.23
N PRO A 332 -1.13 -44.95 14.68
CA PRO A 332 -1.10 -46.38 14.97
C PRO A 332 -2.00 -46.72 16.16
N ASN A 333 -2.41 -47.99 16.23
CA ASN A 333 -3.31 -48.49 17.27
C ASN A 333 -2.85 -48.11 18.69
N GLY A 334 -3.75 -47.48 19.44
CA GLY A 334 -3.51 -47.04 20.81
C GLY A 334 -3.03 -45.60 20.96
N TYR A 335 -2.65 -44.92 19.87
CA TYR A 335 -2.36 -43.48 19.89
C TYR A 335 -3.63 -42.67 19.67
N VAL A 336 -3.80 -41.64 20.51
CA VAL A 336 -4.90 -40.69 20.45
C VAL A 336 -4.37 -39.37 19.87
N VAL A 337 -5.14 -38.73 19.01
CA VAL A 337 -4.76 -37.42 18.46
C VAL A 337 -4.86 -36.38 19.57
N VAL A 338 -3.93 -35.43 19.65
CA VAL A 338 -3.85 -34.52 20.81
C VAL A 338 -5.14 -33.74 21.09
N CYS A 339 -5.96 -33.39 20.09
CA CYS A 339 -7.25 -32.74 20.33
C CYS A 339 -8.28 -33.62 21.04
N GLU A 340 -8.11 -34.94 20.99
CA GLU A 340 -8.96 -35.96 21.62
C GLU A 340 -8.37 -36.46 22.94
N ALA A 341 -7.22 -35.90 23.38
CA ALA A 341 -6.62 -36.24 24.66
C ALA A 341 -7.59 -36.00 25.83
N PRO A 342 -7.60 -36.87 26.86
CA PRO A 342 -8.41 -36.65 28.05
C PRO A 342 -8.15 -35.27 28.69
N ILE A 343 -9.20 -34.66 29.25
CA ILE A 343 -9.13 -33.30 29.80
C ILE A 343 -8.14 -33.23 30.97
N ASP A 344 -8.07 -34.28 31.79
CA ASP A 344 -7.14 -34.44 32.91
C ASP A 344 -5.69 -34.63 32.47
N CYS A 345 -5.48 -35.11 31.24
CA CYS A 345 -4.17 -35.22 30.60
C CYS A 345 -3.78 -33.98 29.79
N THR A 346 -4.67 -33.00 29.63
CA THR A 346 -4.44 -31.82 28.80
C THR A 346 -4.13 -30.59 29.66
N ILE A 347 -2.96 -29.99 29.46
CA ILE A 347 -2.48 -28.84 30.23
C ILE A 347 -2.30 -27.65 29.29
N ASN A 348 -2.83 -26.49 29.68
CA ASN A 348 -2.62 -25.25 28.94
C ASN A 348 -1.18 -24.74 29.10
N ASN A 349 -0.63 -24.20 28.03
CA ASN A 349 0.71 -23.62 28.03
C ASN A 349 0.78 -22.43 29.01
N PRO A 350 1.75 -22.38 29.94
CA PRO A 350 1.87 -21.29 30.91
C PRO A 350 2.20 -19.94 30.26
N ALA A 351 2.82 -19.93 29.08
CA ALA A 351 3.01 -18.74 28.27
C ALA A 351 1.70 -18.36 27.56
N THR A 352 0.69 -18.07 28.36
CA THR A 352 -0.45 -17.25 27.99
C THR A 352 -0.02 -15.80 28.17
N GLY A 353 -0.54 -14.86 27.38
CA GLY A 353 -0.22 -13.42 27.51
C GLY A 353 -0.44 -12.81 28.91
N THR A 354 -0.81 -13.60 29.92
CA THR A 354 -0.84 -13.29 31.34
C THR A 354 0.48 -13.70 32.02
N GLY A 355 1.53 -12.92 31.79
CA GLY A 355 2.87 -13.18 32.32
C GLY A 355 3.73 -11.94 32.56
N GLN A 356 3.12 -10.76 32.70
CA GLN A 356 3.68 -9.62 33.43
C GLN A 356 2.54 -8.97 34.22
N THR A 357 2.52 -9.15 35.53
CA THR A 357 1.75 -8.28 36.43
C THR A 357 2.41 -6.91 36.47
N GLY A 358 1.89 -5.97 35.67
CA GLY A 358 2.12 -4.53 35.81
C GLY A 358 1.59 -3.72 34.63
N PRO A 359 1.08 -2.49 34.86
CA PRO A 359 -0.10 -2.19 35.67
C PRO A 359 -1.39 -2.61 34.92
N SER A 360 -2.57 -2.17 35.37
CA SER A 360 -3.82 -2.13 34.59
C SER A 360 -3.57 -1.86 33.08
N GLN A 361 -4.49 -2.27 32.19
CA GLN A 361 -4.59 -1.80 30.79
C GLN A 361 -4.78 -0.25 30.76
N THR A 362 -3.81 0.51 31.26
CA THR A 362 -3.80 1.96 31.30
C THR A 362 -3.10 2.39 30.03
N LYS A 363 -3.86 3.08 29.18
CA LYS A 363 -3.37 3.81 28.01
C LYS A 363 -2.05 4.51 28.35
N ILE A 364 -0.95 4.11 27.71
CA ILE A 364 0.33 4.80 27.85
C ILE A 364 0.22 6.05 26.99
N LYS A 365 0.26 7.22 27.62
CA LYS A 365 -0.08 8.48 26.96
C LYS A 365 0.79 8.78 25.73
N ASN A 366 2.06 8.41 25.79
CA ASN A 366 3.03 8.65 24.71
C ASN A 366 3.29 7.43 23.81
N ALA A 367 2.39 6.44 23.80
CA ALA A 367 2.48 5.27 22.93
C ALA A 367 1.26 5.22 21.98
N PRO A 368 1.35 5.83 20.78
CA PRO A 368 0.24 5.82 19.83
C PRO A 368 -0.04 4.42 19.29
N GLN A 369 -1.29 4.20 18.87
CA GLN A 369 -1.75 2.99 18.19
C GLN A 369 -1.36 2.99 16.71
N ALA A 370 -1.14 4.15 16.10
CA ALA A 370 -0.72 4.27 14.71
C ALA A 370 0.42 5.27 14.55
N ILE A 371 1.40 4.92 13.71
CA ILE A 371 2.45 5.82 13.24
C ILE A 371 2.43 5.86 11.71
N ILE A 372 2.32 7.07 11.17
CA ILE A 372 2.29 7.35 9.73
C ILE A 372 3.52 8.18 9.39
N ILE A 373 4.41 7.63 8.57
CA ILE A 373 5.63 8.29 8.12
C ILE A 373 5.41 8.86 6.73
N GLU A 374 5.70 10.15 6.62
CA GLU A 374 5.52 10.96 5.41
C GLU A 374 6.88 11.56 5.01
N PRO A 375 7.25 11.60 3.72
CA PRO A 375 8.58 12.05 3.30
C PRO A 375 8.79 13.56 3.44
N SER A 376 7.71 14.36 3.44
CA SER A 376 7.79 15.82 3.54
C SER A 376 6.88 16.36 4.65
N ARG A 377 7.17 17.59 5.10
CA ARG A 377 6.38 18.25 6.17
C ARG A 377 4.99 18.61 5.67
N GLU A 378 4.93 19.03 4.41
CA GLU A 378 3.73 19.46 3.73
C GLU A 378 2.76 18.28 3.54
N LEU A 379 3.28 17.10 3.20
CA LEU A 379 2.53 15.85 3.16
C LEU A 379 2.02 15.44 4.54
N ALA A 380 2.89 15.47 5.55
CA ALA A 380 2.48 15.19 6.92
C ALA A 380 1.36 16.12 7.41
N GLU A 381 1.45 17.43 7.11
CA GLU A 381 0.39 18.40 7.40
C GLU A 381 -0.92 18.04 6.68
N GLN A 382 -0.84 17.66 5.40
CA GLN A 382 -2.00 17.28 4.59
C GLN A 382 -2.68 16.03 5.14
N THR A 383 -1.95 14.94 5.37
CA THR A 383 -2.48 13.69 5.94
C THR A 383 -3.10 13.94 7.31
N HIS A 384 -2.42 14.69 8.18
CA HIS A 384 -2.94 15.07 9.49
C HIS A 384 -4.24 15.90 9.40
N ASN A 385 -4.35 16.83 8.45
CA ASN A 385 -5.57 17.61 8.24
C ASN A 385 -6.71 16.73 7.69
N GLN A 386 -6.43 15.81 6.77
CA GLN A 386 -7.41 14.85 6.26
C GLN A 386 -7.97 13.98 7.40
N MET A 387 -7.11 13.47 8.28
CA MET A 387 -7.55 12.71 9.45
C MET A 387 -8.50 13.49 10.35
N ARG A 388 -8.28 14.81 10.53
CA ARG A 388 -9.19 15.68 11.28
C ARG A 388 -10.56 15.80 10.65
N LEU A 389 -10.60 15.88 9.31
CA LEU A 389 -11.86 15.92 8.57
C LEU A 389 -12.60 14.59 8.71
N PHE A 390 -11.92 13.46 8.49
CA PHE A 390 -12.53 12.12 8.55
C PHE A 390 -13.07 11.73 9.92
N LYS A 391 -12.46 12.22 11.01
CA LYS A 391 -12.91 11.92 12.38
C LYS A 391 -13.93 12.92 12.93
N LYS A 392 -14.41 13.89 12.14
CA LYS A 392 -15.26 15.01 12.59
C LYS A 392 -16.49 14.58 13.42
N PHE A 393 -17.10 13.44 13.09
CA PHE A 393 -18.27 12.91 13.78
C PHE A 393 -17.97 11.73 14.70
N VAL A 394 -16.69 11.41 14.91
CA VAL A 394 -16.25 10.29 15.74
C VAL A 394 -16.02 10.78 17.17
N ASP A 395 -17.02 10.57 18.02
CA ASP A 395 -17.02 11.02 19.40
C ASP A 395 -16.98 9.86 20.41
N ASN A 396 -16.64 10.18 21.66
CA ASN A 396 -16.76 9.31 22.83
C ASN A 396 -16.23 7.86 22.68
N PRO A 397 -14.89 7.63 22.62
CA PRO A 397 -13.79 8.59 22.64
C PRO A 397 -13.45 9.19 21.27
N THR A 398 -13.10 10.47 21.19
CA THR A 398 -12.47 11.00 19.98
C THR A 398 -10.99 10.57 19.90
N PRO A 399 -10.51 9.92 18.82
CA PRO A 399 -9.10 9.62 18.62
C PRO A 399 -8.26 10.91 18.57
N LYS A 400 -7.11 10.92 19.25
CA LYS A 400 -6.20 12.07 19.27
C LYS A 400 -5.02 11.86 18.33
N GLU A 401 -4.87 12.74 17.36
CA GLU A 401 -3.76 12.78 16.42
C GLU A 401 -2.74 13.86 16.79
N LEU A 402 -1.47 13.65 16.45
CA LEU A 402 -0.41 14.63 16.57
C LEU A 402 0.44 14.69 15.31
N LEU A 403 0.68 15.90 14.84
CA LEU A 403 1.65 16.19 13.79
C LEU A 403 3.08 16.35 14.36
N VAL A 404 3.99 15.51 13.91
CA VAL A 404 5.38 15.44 14.36
C VAL A 404 6.33 15.79 13.22
N ILE A 405 6.60 17.08 13.07
CA ILE A 405 7.47 17.63 12.01
C ILE A 405 8.53 18.59 12.55
N GLY A 406 9.62 18.75 11.80
CA GLY A 406 10.62 19.78 12.08
C GLY A 406 10.09 21.20 11.83
N GLY A 407 10.73 22.21 12.42
CA GLY A 407 10.31 23.61 12.28
C GLY A 407 9.16 24.05 13.20
N VAL A 408 8.55 23.10 13.93
CA VAL A 408 7.59 23.34 15.02
C VAL A 408 8.29 23.13 16.38
N SER A 409 7.82 23.84 17.40
CA SER A 409 8.33 23.76 18.77
C SER A 409 8.33 22.32 19.28
N VAL A 410 9.52 21.81 19.61
CA VAL A 410 9.69 20.45 20.18
C VAL A 410 8.95 20.35 21.51
N LYS A 411 8.94 21.43 22.32
CA LYS A 411 8.27 21.46 23.62
C LYS A 411 6.75 21.25 23.51
N GLU A 412 6.13 21.83 22.49
CA GLU A 412 4.70 21.65 22.23
C GLU A 412 4.38 20.20 21.82
N GLN A 413 5.22 19.60 20.96
CA GLN A 413 5.06 18.20 20.55
C GLN A 413 5.24 17.24 21.73
N ILE A 414 6.24 17.46 22.59
CA ILE A 414 6.45 16.69 23.82
C ILE A 414 5.25 16.85 24.76
N SER A 415 4.77 18.07 24.96
CA SER A 415 3.61 18.33 25.82
C SER A 415 2.35 17.63 25.31
N ALA A 416 2.11 17.62 24.00
CA ALA A 416 1.02 16.89 23.39
C ALA A 416 1.14 15.37 23.58
N LEU A 417 2.33 14.79 23.38
CA LEU A 417 2.58 13.37 23.66
C LEU A 417 2.34 13.02 25.13
N GLN A 418 2.75 13.88 26.06
CA GLN A 418 2.49 13.72 27.49
C GLN A 418 1.00 13.82 27.86
N ALA A 419 0.22 14.58 27.09
CA ALA A 419 -1.23 14.72 27.27
C ALA A 419 -2.02 13.50 26.77
N GLY A 420 -1.40 12.62 25.97
CA GLY A 420 -2.03 11.43 25.42
C GLY A 420 -2.35 11.57 23.93
N VAL A 421 -1.70 10.76 23.09
CA VAL A 421 -1.89 10.72 21.64
C VAL A 421 -2.16 9.28 21.19
N ASP A 422 -3.04 9.12 20.22
CA ASP A 422 -3.47 7.84 19.66
C ASP A 422 -2.89 7.58 18.28
N ILE A 423 -2.69 8.63 17.48
CA ILE A 423 -2.17 8.54 16.12
C ILE A 423 -1.09 9.60 15.91
N VAL A 424 0.05 9.22 15.38
CA VAL A 424 1.15 10.14 15.05
C VAL A 424 1.34 10.16 13.54
N VAL A 425 1.31 11.35 12.96
CA VAL A 425 1.69 11.61 11.56
C VAL A 425 2.96 12.45 11.59
N GLY A 426 4.03 12.03 10.92
CA GLY A 426 5.28 12.76 11.03
C GLY A 426 6.33 12.47 9.98
N THR A 427 7.34 13.32 9.98
CA THR A 427 8.52 13.18 9.11
C THR A 427 9.63 12.40 9.81
N PRO A 428 10.39 11.54 9.09
CA PRO A 428 11.49 10.72 9.59
C PRO A 428 12.36 11.36 10.69
N GLY A 429 13.00 12.50 10.39
CA GLY A 429 13.99 13.10 11.31
C GLY A 429 13.39 13.50 12.66
N ARG A 430 12.21 14.14 12.68
CA ARG A 430 11.59 14.56 13.95
C ARG A 430 11.01 13.36 14.73
N LEU A 431 10.53 12.33 14.05
CA LEU A 431 10.11 11.08 14.70
C LEU A 431 11.29 10.41 15.39
N GLU A 432 12.42 10.30 14.70
CA GLU A 432 13.64 9.72 15.25
C GLU A 432 14.16 10.50 16.48
N ASP A 433 14.14 11.83 16.45
CA ASP A 433 14.50 12.68 17.60
C ASP A 433 13.64 12.35 18.84
N LEU A 434 12.31 12.25 18.68
CA LEU A 434 11.38 12.00 19.79
C LEU A 434 11.41 10.56 20.29
N MET A 435 11.72 9.60 19.41
CA MET A 435 11.88 8.19 19.80
C MET A 435 13.19 7.98 20.56
N SER A 436 14.30 8.47 20.03
CA SER A 436 15.63 8.33 20.64
C SER A 436 15.73 9.02 22.00
N SER A 437 15.01 10.12 22.20
CA SER A 437 14.89 10.82 23.49
C SER A 437 13.87 10.19 24.45
N GLY A 438 13.16 9.13 24.04
CA GLY A 438 12.18 8.43 24.88
C GLY A 438 10.85 9.18 25.08
N HIS A 439 10.62 10.27 24.34
CA HIS A 439 9.37 11.03 24.41
C HIS A 439 8.24 10.36 23.61
N LEU A 440 8.56 9.59 22.57
CA LEU A 440 7.62 8.79 21.79
C LEU A 440 7.96 7.30 21.93
N SER A 441 7.00 6.51 22.40
CA SER A 441 7.14 5.05 22.55
C SER A 441 6.35 4.32 21.47
N LEU A 442 6.88 3.21 20.96
CA LEU A 442 6.21 2.40 19.93
C LEU A 442 5.59 1.10 20.49
N THR A 443 5.57 0.94 21.82
CA THR A 443 5.16 -0.29 22.51
C THR A 443 3.66 -0.62 22.40
N GLN A 444 2.83 0.34 22.00
CA GLN A 444 1.40 0.13 21.74
C GLN A 444 1.03 0.33 20.27
N CYS A 445 2.02 0.48 19.39
CA CYS A 445 1.79 0.72 17.97
C CYS A 445 1.26 -0.54 17.29
N ARG A 446 0.08 -0.44 16.68
CA ARG A 446 -0.62 -1.48 15.94
C ARG A 446 -0.58 -1.25 14.42
N PHE A 447 -0.50 -0.01 13.99
CA PHE A 447 -0.42 0.37 12.58
C PHE A 447 0.89 1.07 12.28
N PHE A 448 1.63 0.51 11.33
CA PHE A 448 2.79 1.16 10.76
C PHE A 448 2.54 1.51 9.30
N VAL A 449 2.38 2.80 9.01
CA VAL A 449 2.08 3.30 7.67
C VAL A 449 3.30 4.01 7.09
N LEU A 450 3.65 3.65 5.86
CA LEU A 450 4.62 4.37 5.04
C LEU A 450 3.87 4.94 3.83
N ASP A 451 3.69 6.26 3.79
CA ASP A 451 3.21 6.93 2.58
C ASP A 451 4.39 7.40 1.72
N GLU A 452 4.21 7.39 0.40
CA GLU A 452 5.27 7.60 -0.60
C GLU A 452 6.57 6.81 -0.26
N ALA A 453 6.44 5.51 -0.05
CA ALA A 453 7.54 4.66 0.42
C ALA A 453 8.75 4.62 -0.53
N ASP A 454 8.52 4.76 -1.83
CA ASP A 454 9.57 5.00 -2.83
C ASP A 454 10.33 6.30 -2.53
N GLY A 455 9.62 7.39 -2.29
CA GLY A 455 10.19 8.68 -1.91
C GLY A 455 10.98 8.64 -0.60
N LEU A 456 10.52 7.88 0.41
CA LEU A 456 11.23 7.68 1.67
C LEU A 456 12.54 6.91 1.49
N LEU A 457 12.53 5.84 0.67
CA LEU A 457 13.70 5.02 0.40
C LEU A 457 14.76 5.79 -0.39
N GLN A 458 14.35 6.53 -1.43
CA GLN A 458 15.23 7.39 -2.22
C GLN A 458 15.93 8.48 -1.39
N GLN A 459 15.27 8.98 -0.35
CA GLN A 459 15.85 9.96 0.58
C GLN A 459 16.81 9.33 1.61
N GLY A 460 17.02 8.02 1.57
CA GLY A 460 17.95 7.32 2.46
C GLY A 460 17.35 6.91 3.82
N TYR A 461 16.03 6.89 3.97
CA TYR A 461 15.39 6.55 5.26
C TYR A 461 15.17 5.05 5.49
N GLY A 462 15.70 4.18 4.63
CA GLY A 462 15.53 2.72 4.76
C GLY A 462 15.98 2.15 6.10
N ASP A 463 17.10 2.61 6.66
CA ASP A 463 17.60 2.15 7.96
C ASP A 463 16.72 2.63 9.12
N LEU A 464 16.18 3.85 9.04
CA LEU A 464 15.22 4.34 10.03
C LEU A 464 13.96 3.50 10.00
N ILE A 465 13.41 3.19 8.82
CA ILE A 465 12.22 2.35 8.68
C ILE A 465 12.46 0.99 9.34
N ASN A 466 13.63 0.38 9.12
CA ASN A 466 13.99 -0.88 9.78
C ASN A 466 14.07 -0.75 11.30
N ARG A 467 14.68 0.33 11.82
CA ARG A 467 14.76 0.60 13.26
C ARG A 467 13.38 0.79 13.87
N VAL A 468 12.53 1.63 13.28
CA VAL A 468 11.14 1.87 13.69
C VAL A 468 10.39 0.54 13.72
N HIS A 469 10.43 -0.22 12.62
CA HIS A 469 9.82 -1.54 12.55
C HIS A 469 10.33 -2.46 13.68
N SER A 470 11.63 -2.53 13.94
CA SER A 470 12.20 -3.40 14.97
C SER A 470 11.75 -3.05 16.40
N GLN A 471 11.42 -1.79 16.65
CA GLN A 471 10.96 -1.32 17.97
C GLN A 471 9.45 -1.53 18.18
N ILE A 472 8.67 -1.73 17.12
CA ILE A 472 7.23 -1.99 17.22
C ILE A 472 6.99 -3.47 17.58
N PRO A 473 6.21 -3.77 18.63
CA PRO A 473 5.79 -5.13 18.93
C PRO A 473 5.04 -5.76 17.75
N LYS A 474 5.44 -6.97 17.36
CA LYS A 474 4.77 -7.69 16.25
C LYS A 474 3.39 -8.21 16.62
N ILE A 475 3.13 -8.33 17.93
CA ILE A 475 1.83 -8.65 18.49
C ILE A 475 1.61 -7.67 19.65
N THR A 476 0.46 -7.01 19.64
CA THR A 476 0.03 -6.06 20.66
C THR A 476 -0.52 -6.80 21.89
N SER A 477 -0.70 -6.08 23.00
CA SER A 477 -1.16 -6.66 24.28
C SER A 477 -2.55 -7.31 24.24
N ASP A 478 -3.36 -6.99 23.24
CA ASP A 478 -4.68 -7.59 22.96
C ASP A 478 -4.60 -8.79 21.99
N GLY A 479 -3.39 -9.25 21.65
CA GLY A 479 -3.16 -10.43 20.81
C GLY A 479 -3.28 -10.16 19.30
N LYS A 480 -3.51 -8.92 18.88
CA LYS A 480 -3.55 -8.55 17.45
C LYS A 480 -2.14 -8.34 16.91
N ARG A 481 -1.92 -8.61 15.63
CA ARG A 481 -0.61 -8.39 14.99
C ARG A 481 -0.41 -6.91 14.63
N LEU A 482 0.85 -6.51 14.50
CA LEU A 482 1.22 -5.29 13.78
C LEU A 482 0.73 -5.40 12.33
N GLN A 483 0.00 -4.40 11.88
CA GLN A 483 -0.43 -4.26 10.50
C GLN A 483 0.41 -3.19 9.82
N MET A 484 1.04 -3.56 8.70
CA MET A 484 1.84 -2.64 7.91
C MET A 484 1.10 -2.23 6.64
N ILE A 485 1.02 -0.93 6.38
CA ILE A 485 0.36 -0.36 5.21
C ILE A 485 1.38 0.49 4.46
N VAL A 486 1.61 0.19 3.20
CA VAL A 486 2.63 0.86 2.40
C VAL A 486 1.97 1.40 1.14
N CYS A 487 2.08 2.72 0.96
CA CYS A 487 1.63 3.41 -0.25
C CYS A 487 2.86 3.86 -1.03
N SER A 488 2.89 3.59 -2.32
CA SER A 488 3.95 4.07 -3.22
C SER A 488 3.37 4.29 -4.60
N ALA A 489 3.96 5.18 -5.39
CA ALA A 489 3.53 5.32 -6.79
C ALA A 489 4.17 4.26 -7.69
N THR A 490 5.21 3.57 -7.20
CA THR A 490 6.08 2.64 -7.94
C THR A 490 6.29 1.34 -7.15
N LEU A 491 5.23 0.54 -7.02
CA LEU A 491 5.31 -0.77 -6.33
C LEU A 491 6.31 -1.74 -6.96
N HIS A 492 6.65 -1.53 -8.23
CA HIS A 492 7.60 -2.38 -8.94
C HIS A 492 9.06 -1.99 -8.76
N SER A 493 9.36 -0.87 -8.09
CA SER A 493 10.74 -0.50 -7.79
C SER A 493 11.40 -1.56 -6.91
N PHE A 494 12.65 -1.89 -7.24
CA PHE A 494 13.41 -2.95 -6.56
C PHE A 494 13.47 -2.74 -5.03
N ASP A 495 13.70 -1.50 -4.60
CA ASP A 495 13.83 -1.17 -3.18
C ASP A 495 12.51 -1.31 -2.41
N VAL A 496 11.37 -0.94 -3.02
CA VAL A 496 10.06 -1.11 -2.39
C VAL A 496 9.71 -2.60 -2.28
N LYS A 497 9.94 -3.40 -3.33
CA LYS A 497 9.72 -4.86 -3.27
C LYS A 497 10.55 -5.51 -2.17
N LYS A 498 11.85 -5.22 -2.14
CA LYS A 498 12.79 -5.76 -1.16
C LYS A 498 12.42 -5.35 0.27
N MET A 499 11.92 -4.13 0.46
CA MET A 499 11.44 -3.66 1.77
C MET A 499 10.16 -4.40 2.18
N ALA A 500 9.20 -4.55 1.27
CA ALA A 500 7.95 -5.26 1.53
C ALA A 500 8.20 -6.73 1.89
N GLU A 501 9.04 -7.45 1.13
CA GLU A 501 9.42 -8.84 1.40
C GLU A 501 10.09 -9.03 2.76
N ARG A 502 10.83 -8.03 3.22
CA ARG A 502 11.57 -8.07 4.49
C ARG A 502 10.69 -7.72 5.70
N LEU A 503 9.78 -6.76 5.55
CA LEU A 503 9.08 -6.14 6.69
C LEU A 503 7.61 -6.51 6.80
N MET A 504 6.92 -6.72 5.69
CA MET A 504 5.48 -6.96 5.67
C MET A 504 5.17 -8.46 5.79
N HIS A 505 4.04 -8.79 6.40
CA HIS A 505 3.59 -10.16 6.57
C HIS A 505 2.42 -10.47 5.63
N PHE A 506 2.73 -11.23 4.57
CA PHE A 506 1.83 -11.57 3.47
C PHE A 506 1.06 -10.35 2.94
N PRO A 507 1.76 -9.32 2.43
CA PRO A 507 1.11 -8.13 1.94
C PRO A 507 0.22 -8.45 0.74
N THR A 508 -1.01 -7.94 0.75
CA THR A 508 -1.88 -7.95 -0.42
C THR A 508 -1.51 -6.77 -1.31
N TRP A 509 -1.28 -7.05 -2.59
CA TRP A 509 -0.89 -6.05 -3.58
C TRP A 509 -2.14 -5.46 -4.21
N VAL A 510 -2.35 -4.17 -3.99
CA VAL A 510 -3.39 -3.37 -4.65
C VAL A 510 -2.68 -2.51 -5.68
N ASP A 511 -2.44 -3.08 -6.85
CA ASP A 511 -1.80 -2.38 -7.97
C ASP A 511 -2.84 -2.02 -9.01
N LEU A 512 -3.25 -0.74 -8.99
CA LEU A 512 -4.21 -0.18 -9.93
C LEU A 512 -3.55 0.59 -11.05
N LYS A 513 -2.21 0.72 -11.02
CA LYS A 513 -1.43 1.44 -12.03
C LYS A 513 -0.92 0.50 -13.12
N GLY A 514 -0.57 -0.74 -12.78
CA GLY A 514 0.28 -1.55 -13.67
C GLY A 514 1.67 -0.92 -13.80
N GLU A 515 2.37 -1.19 -14.90
CA GLU A 515 3.63 -0.47 -15.20
C GLU A 515 3.37 1.04 -15.37
N ASP A 516 4.38 1.87 -15.11
CA ASP A 516 4.24 3.33 -15.13
C ASP A 516 3.69 3.85 -16.47
N ALA A 517 2.40 4.15 -16.51
CA ALA A 517 1.72 4.70 -17.69
C ALA A 517 1.43 6.20 -17.52
N VAL A 518 1.38 6.91 -18.64
CA VAL A 518 0.91 8.30 -18.70
C VAL A 518 -0.62 8.30 -18.74
N PRO A 519 -1.31 9.08 -17.90
CA PRO A 519 -2.76 9.18 -17.98
C PRO A 519 -3.21 9.72 -19.35
N GLU A 520 -4.27 9.15 -19.94
CA GLU A 520 -4.82 9.60 -21.23
C GLU A 520 -5.25 11.09 -21.23
N THR A 521 -5.52 11.63 -20.05
CA THR A 521 -5.89 13.04 -19.83
C THR A 521 -4.70 14.00 -19.85
N VAL A 522 -3.47 13.49 -20.01
CA VAL A 522 -2.24 14.29 -20.03
C VAL A 522 -1.67 14.28 -21.45
N HIS A 523 -1.71 15.45 -22.09
CA HIS A 523 -0.94 15.68 -23.30
C HIS A 523 0.46 16.15 -22.90
N HIS A 524 1.49 15.42 -23.31
CA HIS A 524 2.87 15.78 -23.06
C HIS A 524 3.65 16.01 -24.35
N ILE A 525 4.44 17.08 -24.37
CA ILE A 525 5.22 17.51 -25.53
C ILE A 525 6.66 17.84 -25.14
N VAL A 526 7.56 17.73 -26.11
CA VAL A 526 8.96 18.14 -26.00
C VAL A 526 9.23 19.28 -26.96
N VAL A 527 9.88 20.33 -26.45
CA VAL A 527 10.43 21.41 -27.27
C VAL A 527 11.94 21.40 -27.10
N THR A 528 12.65 21.20 -28.21
CA THR A 528 14.11 21.16 -28.22
C THR A 528 14.70 22.57 -28.29
N VAL A 529 15.63 22.87 -27.41
CA VAL A 529 16.41 24.12 -27.38
C VAL A 529 17.79 23.83 -27.95
N ASP A 530 18.04 24.30 -29.17
CA ASP A 530 19.36 24.20 -29.79
C ASP A 530 20.03 25.59 -29.86
N PRO A 531 21.08 25.86 -29.08
CA PRO A 531 21.77 27.16 -29.09
C PRO A 531 22.57 27.40 -30.39
N ARG A 532 22.76 26.36 -31.20
CA ARG A 532 23.43 26.45 -32.53
C ARG A 532 22.47 27.00 -33.58
N GLU A 533 21.18 26.65 -33.46
CA GLU A 533 20.11 27.08 -34.34
C GLU A 533 19.47 28.40 -33.86
N ASP A 534 19.02 28.47 -32.60
CA ASP A 534 18.48 29.70 -32.01
C ASP A 534 19.62 30.57 -31.47
N LYS A 535 20.17 31.45 -32.32
CA LYS A 535 21.26 32.37 -31.95
C LYS A 535 20.80 33.63 -31.20
N SER A 536 19.52 33.73 -30.81
CA SER A 536 18.99 34.93 -30.17
C SER A 536 19.71 35.27 -28.86
N TRP A 537 20.24 34.27 -28.14
CA TRP A 537 21.02 34.41 -26.90
C TRP A 537 22.23 35.34 -27.02
N THR A 538 22.81 35.46 -28.22
CA THR A 538 23.96 36.36 -28.46
C THR A 538 23.64 37.84 -28.28
N ASN A 539 22.36 38.23 -28.38
CA ASN A 539 21.91 39.62 -28.34
C ASN A 539 20.86 39.88 -27.23
N LEU A 540 20.64 38.93 -26.31
CA LEU A 540 19.68 39.10 -25.23
C LEU A 540 20.16 40.16 -24.24
N LYS A 541 19.49 41.32 -24.23
CA LYS A 541 19.78 42.41 -23.27
C LYS A 541 19.27 42.12 -21.86
N ARG A 542 18.22 41.30 -21.75
CA ARG A 542 17.64 40.82 -20.49
C ARG A 542 17.40 39.33 -20.67
N HIS A 543 18.02 38.53 -19.82
CA HIS A 543 17.87 37.08 -19.81
C HIS A 543 17.87 36.60 -18.35
N ILE A 544 17.52 35.34 -18.14
CA ILE A 544 17.60 34.70 -16.83
C ILE A 544 19.05 34.67 -16.33
N GLN A 545 19.27 35.00 -15.07
CA GLN A 545 20.58 34.77 -14.45
C GLN A 545 20.82 33.26 -14.38
N THR A 546 21.99 32.81 -14.83
CA THR A 546 22.38 31.40 -14.80
C THR A 546 22.94 31.00 -13.43
N ASP A 547 23.37 29.76 -13.28
CA ASP A 547 23.84 29.16 -12.02
C ASP A 547 25.33 29.43 -11.74
N ASP A 548 25.96 30.35 -12.48
CA ASP A 548 27.37 30.76 -12.37
C ASP A 548 28.38 29.60 -12.53
N VAL A 549 27.95 28.44 -13.04
CA VAL A 549 28.81 27.27 -13.25
C VAL A 549 29.91 27.55 -14.28
N HIS A 550 29.69 28.53 -15.15
CA HIS A 550 30.58 28.95 -16.21
C HIS A 550 31.41 30.20 -15.87
N VAL A 551 31.40 30.68 -14.62
CA VAL A 551 32.11 31.92 -14.22
C VAL A 551 33.62 31.87 -14.50
N ASN A 552 34.23 30.69 -14.45
CA ASN A 552 35.64 30.47 -14.74
C ASN A 552 35.90 29.95 -16.16
N ASP A 553 34.85 29.71 -16.94
CA ASP A 553 34.96 29.20 -18.31
C ASP A 553 35.09 30.39 -19.29
N ASN A 554 35.79 30.19 -20.42
CA ASN A 554 35.95 31.23 -21.44
C ASN A 554 34.73 31.26 -22.38
N VAL A 555 33.57 31.64 -21.83
CA VAL A 555 32.31 31.78 -22.58
C VAL A 555 32.29 33.08 -23.35
N ARG A 556 31.98 33.01 -24.66
CA ARG A 556 31.93 34.20 -25.55
C ARG A 556 30.74 34.11 -26.50
N PRO A 557 29.97 35.20 -26.70
CA PRO A 557 28.92 35.23 -27.72
C PRO A 557 29.45 34.80 -29.10
N GLY A 558 28.82 33.79 -29.70
CA GLY A 558 29.20 33.25 -31.02
C GLY A 558 30.31 32.17 -31.02
N SER A 559 30.86 31.79 -29.86
CA SER A 559 31.71 30.59 -29.75
C SER A 559 30.86 29.32 -29.76
N ASN A 560 31.37 28.25 -30.37
CA ASN A 560 30.71 26.93 -30.40
C ASN A 560 31.38 25.91 -29.46
N ASN A 561 32.15 26.37 -28.47
CA ASN A 561 32.69 25.45 -27.47
C ASN A 561 31.57 24.94 -26.53
N PRO A 562 31.72 23.74 -25.92
CA PRO A 562 30.68 23.12 -25.10
C PRO A 562 30.19 24.02 -23.96
N GLU A 563 31.08 24.75 -23.30
CA GLU A 563 30.76 25.63 -22.18
C GLU A 563 29.90 26.83 -22.64
N THR A 564 30.21 27.40 -23.80
CA THR A 564 29.42 28.50 -24.38
C THR A 564 28.04 28.02 -24.80
N LEU A 565 27.95 26.85 -25.43
CA LEU A 565 26.66 26.29 -25.85
C LEU A 565 25.81 25.91 -24.64
N SER A 566 26.42 25.41 -23.57
CA SER A 566 25.76 25.14 -22.29
C SER A 566 25.21 26.41 -21.64
N GLU A 567 26.02 27.47 -21.53
CA GLU A 567 25.56 28.77 -21.00
C GLU A 567 24.43 29.36 -21.87
N ALA A 568 24.57 29.27 -23.20
CA ALA A 568 23.56 29.73 -24.14
C ALA A 568 22.21 29.02 -23.96
N VAL A 569 22.20 27.69 -23.77
CA VAL A 569 20.97 26.93 -23.50
C VAL A 569 20.29 27.42 -22.23
N LYS A 570 21.05 27.60 -21.14
CA LYS A 570 20.48 28.08 -19.86
C LYS A 570 19.78 29.43 -20.03
N MET A 571 20.38 30.34 -20.81
CA MET A 571 19.76 31.63 -21.14
C MET A 571 18.49 31.46 -21.99
N LEU A 572 18.55 30.63 -23.04
CA LEU A 572 17.42 30.38 -23.95
C LEU A 572 16.24 29.70 -23.24
N LYS A 573 16.48 28.76 -22.34
CA LYS A 573 15.42 28.07 -21.58
C LYS A 573 14.51 29.04 -20.84
N GLY A 574 15.08 30.12 -20.28
CA GLY A 574 14.29 31.21 -19.68
C GLY A 574 13.35 31.89 -20.68
N GLU A 575 13.85 32.22 -21.86
CA GLU A 575 13.05 32.82 -22.96
C GLU A 575 11.97 31.85 -23.47
N TYR A 576 12.30 30.56 -23.60
CA TYR A 576 11.39 29.51 -24.06
C TYR A 576 10.24 29.31 -23.07
N CYS A 577 10.51 29.38 -21.76
CA CYS A 577 9.47 29.36 -20.74
C CYS A 577 8.46 30.51 -20.91
N VAL A 578 8.95 31.74 -21.17
CA VAL A 578 8.08 32.89 -21.42
C VAL A 578 7.28 32.72 -22.72
N ARG A 579 7.89 32.16 -23.78
CA ARG A 579 7.19 31.83 -25.04
C ARG A 579 6.05 30.83 -24.80
N ALA A 580 6.32 29.73 -24.10
CA ALA A 580 5.32 28.72 -23.74
C ALA A 580 4.15 29.32 -22.95
N ILE A 581 4.44 30.14 -21.93
CA ILE A 581 3.43 30.82 -21.12
C ILE A 581 2.51 31.69 -21.99
N ASN A 582 3.08 32.44 -22.93
CA ASN A 582 2.33 33.35 -23.78
C ASN A 582 1.51 32.64 -24.86
N GLU A 583 2.10 31.65 -25.53
CA GLU A 583 1.44 30.90 -26.60
C GLU A 583 0.18 30.19 -26.09
N HIS A 584 0.31 29.46 -24.97
CA HIS A 584 -0.82 28.75 -24.36
C HIS A 584 -1.67 29.61 -23.42
N LYS A 585 -1.36 30.91 -23.30
CA LYS A 585 -2.05 31.86 -22.40
C LYS A 585 -2.18 31.34 -20.98
N MET A 586 -1.15 30.68 -20.47
CA MET A 586 -1.20 29.89 -19.24
C MET A 586 -1.64 30.75 -18.05
N ASP A 587 -2.79 30.43 -17.48
CA ASP A 587 -3.36 31.09 -16.31
C ASP A 587 -2.89 30.49 -15.00
N ARG A 588 -2.58 29.20 -15.01
CA ARG A 588 -2.07 28.48 -13.85
C ARG A 588 -1.15 27.35 -14.27
N ALA A 589 0.10 27.35 -13.79
CA ALA A 589 1.01 26.25 -14.08
C ALA A 589 1.98 25.93 -12.93
N LEU A 590 2.41 24.67 -12.88
CA LEU A 590 3.59 24.25 -12.13
C LEU A 590 4.81 24.33 -13.04
N ILE A 591 5.92 24.86 -12.53
CA ILE A 591 7.18 24.91 -13.25
C ILE A 591 8.24 24.17 -12.43
N PHE A 592 8.82 23.13 -13.03
CA PHE A 592 9.83 22.30 -12.41
C PHE A 592 11.23 22.72 -12.82
N CYS A 593 12.08 22.97 -11.82
CA CYS A 593 13.52 23.19 -11.99
C CYS A 593 14.30 22.11 -11.25
N ARG A 594 15.51 21.81 -11.72
CA ARG A 594 16.40 20.82 -11.10
C ARG A 594 16.91 21.27 -9.74
N THR A 595 17.40 22.51 -9.63
CA THR A 595 17.98 23.02 -8.39
C THR A 595 17.18 24.14 -7.74
N LYS A 596 17.46 24.38 -6.45
CA LYS A 596 16.89 25.48 -5.67
C LYS A 596 17.30 26.85 -6.24
N LEU A 597 18.56 26.96 -6.68
CA LEU A 597 19.08 28.17 -7.29
C LEU A 597 18.37 28.49 -8.61
N ASP A 598 18.10 27.47 -9.44
CA ASP A 598 17.36 27.64 -10.69
C ASP A 598 15.92 28.12 -10.43
N CYS A 599 15.28 27.64 -9.36
CA CYS A 599 13.98 28.15 -8.96
C CYS A 599 14.04 29.67 -8.67
N ASP A 600 15.02 30.09 -7.87
CA ASP A 600 15.20 31.49 -7.47
C ASP A 600 15.61 32.40 -8.64
N ASN A 601 16.44 31.88 -9.57
CA ASN A 601 16.81 32.55 -10.81
C ASN A 601 15.59 32.77 -11.71
N LEU A 602 14.75 31.74 -11.86
CA LEU A 602 13.54 31.82 -12.67
C LEU A 602 12.50 32.76 -12.07
N GLU A 603 12.27 32.72 -10.76
CA GLU A 603 11.35 33.65 -10.07
C GLU A 603 11.77 35.10 -10.33
N ARG A 604 13.06 35.42 -10.14
CA ARG A 604 13.58 36.78 -10.40
C ARG A 604 13.43 37.18 -11.85
N TYR A 605 13.71 36.26 -12.78
CA TYR A 605 13.57 36.53 -14.20
C TYR A 605 12.11 36.79 -14.60
N LEU A 606 11.17 35.93 -14.21
CA LEU A 606 9.74 36.11 -14.46
C LEU A 606 9.19 37.41 -13.87
N ILE A 607 9.64 37.79 -12.67
CA ILE A 607 9.33 39.11 -12.08
C ILE A 607 9.86 40.24 -12.96
N SER A 608 11.11 40.14 -13.44
CA SER A 608 11.76 41.18 -14.25
C SER A 608 11.11 41.42 -15.63
N VAL A 609 10.48 40.39 -16.21
CA VAL A 609 9.80 40.47 -17.52
C VAL A 609 8.32 40.83 -17.40
N GLY A 610 7.80 41.06 -16.18
CA GLY A 610 6.43 41.55 -15.96
C GLY A 610 5.63 40.83 -14.88
N GLY A 611 6.26 39.99 -14.05
CA GLY A 611 5.63 39.14 -13.03
C GLY A 611 5.44 39.76 -11.64
N GLY A 612 5.18 41.06 -11.53
CA GLY A 612 5.05 41.76 -10.24
C GLY A 612 4.08 41.12 -9.23
N ARG A 613 4.00 41.67 -8.00
CA ARG A 613 3.13 41.13 -6.94
C ARG A 613 1.64 41.37 -7.27
N GLY A 614 0.92 40.30 -7.61
CA GLY A 614 -0.54 40.27 -7.78
C GLY A 614 -1.01 39.48 -9.02
N PRO A 615 -2.26 38.97 -9.02
CA PRO A 615 -2.76 38.03 -10.02
C PRO A 615 -2.94 38.63 -11.42
N LYS A 616 -2.99 39.97 -11.52
CA LYS A 616 -3.07 40.69 -12.80
C LYS A 616 -1.75 40.68 -13.58
N ASN A 617 -0.65 40.31 -12.94
CA ASN A 617 0.65 40.25 -13.60
C ASN A 617 0.77 38.93 -14.38
N PRO A 618 1.11 38.98 -15.69
CA PRO A 618 1.09 37.82 -16.56
C PRO A 618 2.06 36.73 -16.11
N TYR A 619 3.12 37.07 -15.37
CA TYR A 619 4.14 36.14 -14.87
C TYR A 619 4.23 36.07 -13.34
N SER A 620 3.14 36.39 -12.63
CA SER A 620 3.13 36.31 -11.16
C SER A 620 3.47 34.90 -10.69
N CYS A 621 4.50 34.78 -9.86
CA CYS A 621 5.05 33.49 -9.46
C CYS A 621 5.53 33.49 -8.01
N VAL A 622 5.68 32.30 -7.45
CA VAL A 622 6.33 32.05 -6.16
C VAL A 622 7.16 30.76 -6.21
N CYS A 623 8.20 30.69 -5.39
CA CYS A 623 9.04 29.49 -5.24
C CYS A 623 8.66 28.58 -4.07
N LEU A 624 8.78 27.27 -4.27
CA LEU A 624 8.68 26.23 -3.25
C LEU A 624 9.85 25.24 -3.36
N HIS A 625 10.83 25.37 -2.46
CA HIS A 625 11.99 24.47 -2.34
C HIS A 625 12.58 24.51 -0.92
N GLY A 626 13.50 23.60 -0.61
CA GLY A 626 13.99 23.36 0.76
C GLY A 626 14.76 24.49 1.44
N ASP A 627 15.26 25.48 0.70
CA ASP A 627 16.01 26.62 1.28
C ASP A 627 15.09 27.80 1.66
N ARG A 628 13.84 27.80 1.21
CA ARG A 628 12.83 28.76 1.66
C ARG A 628 12.43 28.45 3.10
N LYS A 629 12.17 29.51 3.89
CA LYS A 629 11.80 29.33 5.30
C LYS A 629 10.46 28.58 5.40
N PRO A 630 10.24 27.71 6.40
CA PRO A 630 8.97 26.96 6.49
C PRO A 630 7.69 27.82 6.44
N PRO A 631 7.59 28.98 7.13
CA PRO A 631 6.42 29.85 7.02
C PRO A 631 6.24 30.45 5.62
N GLU A 632 7.34 30.74 4.93
CA GLU A 632 7.34 31.28 3.56
C GLU A 632 6.86 30.23 2.57
N ARG A 633 7.32 28.97 2.69
CA ARG A 633 6.87 27.85 1.86
C ARG A 633 5.36 27.66 1.97
N LYS A 634 4.83 27.66 3.19
CA LYS A 634 3.39 27.57 3.46
C LYS A 634 2.64 28.76 2.84
N ALA A 635 3.11 29.98 3.07
CA ALA A 635 2.49 31.18 2.52
C ALA A 635 2.49 31.18 0.97
N ASN A 636 3.57 30.73 0.34
CA ASN A 636 3.67 30.63 -1.12
C ASN A 636 2.71 29.58 -1.68
N LEU A 637 2.62 28.42 -1.03
CA LEU A 637 1.66 27.38 -1.41
C LEU A 637 0.21 27.89 -1.30
N GLU A 638 -0.13 28.57 -0.21
CA GLU A 638 -1.46 29.17 -0.02
C GLU A 638 -1.78 30.23 -1.07
N LYS A 639 -0.83 31.13 -1.39
CA LYS A 639 -0.99 32.10 -2.48
C LYS A 639 -1.31 31.44 -3.81
N PHE A 640 -0.63 30.34 -4.13
CA PHE A 640 -0.88 29.59 -5.37
C PHE A 640 -2.21 28.83 -5.32
N LYS A 641 -2.60 28.27 -4.16
CA LYS A 641 -3.91 27.62 -3.97
C LYS A 641 -5.07 28.60 -4.13
N HIS A 642 -4.94 29.80 -3.55
CA HIS A 642 -5.91 30.90 -3.64
C HIS A 642 -5.85 31.70 -4.94
N GLN A 643 -5.02 31.29 -5.92
CA GLN A 643 -4.88 31.94 -7.22
C GLN A 643 -4.44 33.42 -7.14
N GLU A 644 -3.70 33.79 -6.09
CA GLU A 644 -3.07 35.11 -5.97
C GLU A 644 -1.86 35.27 -6.91
N VAL A 645 -1.30 34.13 -7.34
CA VAL A 645 -0.20 34.02 -8.31
C VAL A 645 -0.51 32.92 -9.33
N ARG A 646 -0.02 33.11 -10.56
CA ARG A 646 -0.27 32.19 -11.68
C ARG A 646 0.67 30.98 -11.70
N PHE A 647 1.91 31.14 -11.23
CA PHE A 647 2.93 30.08 -11.34
C PHE A 647 3.52 29.68 -10.00
N LEU A 648 3.70 28.38 -9.81
CA LEU A 648 4.45 27.82 -8.69
C LEU A 648 5.70 27.13 -9.23
N ILE A 649 6.87 27.70 -8.90
CA ILE A 649 8.18 27.19 -9.31
C ILE A 649 8.71 26.29 -8.20
N CYS A 650 9.13 25.08 -8.52
CA CYS A 650 9.50 24.09 -7.50
C CYS A 650 10.54 23.06 -7.97
N THR A 651 11.16 22.40 -6.99
CA THR A 651 11.97 21.20 -7.20
C THR A 651 11.15 19.94 -6.97
N ASP A 652 11.60 18.77 -7.47
CA ASP A 652 10.92 17.49 -7.31
C ASP A 652 10.51 17.19 -5.86
N VAL A 653 11.45 17.34 -4.92
CA VAL A 653 11.24 17.08 -3.49
C VAL A 653 10.10 17.93 -2.91
N ALA A 654 9.97 19.17 -3.37
CA ALA A 654 8.98 20.10 -2.85
C ALA A 654 7.60 19.91 -3.50
N ALA A 655 7.55 19.33 -4.69
CA ALA A 655 6.31 19.09 -5.42
C ALA A 655 5.66 17.73 -5.09
N ARG A 656 6.42 16.79 -4.54
CA ARG A 656 5.89 15.49 -4.06
C ARG A 656 4.73 15.70 -3.09
N GLY A 657 3.68 14.91 -3.26
CA GLY A 657 2.48 15.06 -2.44
C GLY A 657 1.60 16.30 -2.56
N LEU A 658 1.96 17.32 -3.36
CA LEU A 658 1.11 18.51 -3.50
C LEU A 658 -0.26 18.13 -4.10
N ASP A 659 -1.31 18.22 -3.26
CA ASP A 659 -2.69 18.09 -3.71
C ASP A 659 -3.21 19.44 -4.21
N ILE A 660 -3.02 19.65 -5.52
CA ILE A 660 -3.48 20.82 -6.24
C ILE A 660 -4.32 20.30 -7.40
N GLY A 661 -5.62 20.14 -7.13
CA GLY A 661 -6.55 19.56 -8.11
C GLY A 661 -6.65 20.37 -9.40
N GLY A 662 -6.68 19.65 -10.53
CA GLY A 662 -7.12 20.18 -11.83
C GLY A 662 -6.26 21.29 -12.43
N LEU A 663 -4.93 21.19 -12.35
CA LEU A 663 -4.02 22.12 -13.02
C LEU A 663 -4.03 21.92 -14.55
N PRO A 664 -4.13 23.00 -15.34
CA PRO A 664 -4.16 22.92 -16.80
C PRO A 664 -2.78 22.76 -17.43
N PHE A 665 -1.73 23.31 -16.82
CA PHE A 665 -0.40 23.39 -17.41
C PHE A 665 0.73 22.97 -16.45
N MET A 666 1.77 22.36 -17.01
CA MET A 666 3.04 22.09 -16.32
C MET A 666 4.20 22.30 -17.29
N ILE A 667 5.31 22.87 -16.81
CA ILE A 667 6.54 23.07 -17.57
C ILE A 667 7.72 22.42 -16.84
N ASN A 668 8.45 21.54 -17.52
CA ASN A 668 9.79 21.10 -17.11
C ASN A 668 10.84 22.02 -17.73
N MET A 669 11.51 22.84 -16.92
CA MET A 669 12.68 23.63 -17.35
C MET A 669 13.91 22.75 -17.57
N THR A 670 13.98 21.66 -16.82
CA THR A 670 15.03 20.63 -16.93
C THR A 670 14.35 19.29 -16.74
N LEU A 671 14.71 18.28 -17.54
CA LEU A 671 14.26 16.91 -17.29
C LEU A 671 14.73 16.41 -15.91
N PRO A 672 14.01 15.46 -15.29
CA PRO A 672 14.45 14.87 -14.03
C PRO A 672 15.63 13.91 -14.22
N ASP A 673 16.50 13.83 -13.20
CA ASP A 673 17.65 12.90 -13.18
C ASP A 673 17.22 11.41 -13.21
N GLU A 674 16.00 11.11 -12.78
CA GLU A 674 15.41 9.76 -12.80
C GLU A 674 14.13 9.74 -13.64
N LYS A 675 13.99 8.74 -14.51
CA LYS A 675 12.83 8.57 -15.40
C LYS A 675 11.49 8.40 -14.68
N SER A 676 11.46 7.79 -13.49
CA SER A 676 10.24 7.67 -12.68
C SER A 676 9.70 9.04 -12.28
N ASN A 677 10.57 9.98 -11.91
CA ASN A 677 10.17 11.35 -11.52
C ASN A 677 9.44 12.08 -12.65
N TYR A 678 9.72 11.76 -13.92
CA TYR A 678 9.00 12.35 -15.05
C TYR A 678 7.49 12.07 -14.97
N VAL A 679 7.12 10.81 -14.70
CA VAL A 679 5.72 10.38 -14.52
C VAL A 679 5.07 11.13 -13.33
N HIS A 680 5.82 11.31 -12.25
CA HIS A 680 5.33 12.06 -11.09
C HIS A 680 5.12 13.56 -11.36
N ARG A 681 5.92 14.17 -12.24
CA ARG A 681 5.78 15.57 -12.64
C ARG A 681 4.57 15.75 -13.54
N ILE A 682 4.44 14.95 -14.60
CA ILE A 682 3.32 15.06 -15.55
C ILE A 682 1.99 14.69 -14.88
N GLY A 683 1.99 13.76 -13.91
CA GLY A 683 0.81 13.43 -13.11
C GLY A 683 0.30 14.56 -12.19
N ARG A 684 0.91 15.75 -12.22
CA ARG A 684 0.37 16.95 -11.56
C ARG A 684 -0.71 17.66 -12.38
N VAL A 685 -0.74 17.42 -13.68
CA VAL A 685 -1.81 17.87 -14.57
C VAL A 685 -2.71 16.69 -14.95
N GLY A 686 -3.83 16.94 -15.64
CA GLY A 686 -4.67 15.85 -16.13
C GLY A 686 -5.61 15.20 -15.10
N ARG A 687 -5.77 15.79 -13.90
CA ARG A 687 -6.59 15.20 -12.83
C ARG A 687 -8.08 15.58 -12.92
N ALA A 688 -8.94 14.71 -12.38
CA ALA A 688 -10.39 14.91 -12.28
C ALA A 688 -11.07 15.16 -13.65
N GLU A 689 -10.74 14.31 -14.64
CA GLU A 689 -11.32 14.33 -16.00
C GLU A 689 -11.10 15.63 -16.78
N ARG A 690 -10.03 16.36 -16.48
CA ARG A 690 -9.61 17.58 -17.20
C ARG A 690 -8.37 17.29 -18.03
N MET A 691 -8.33 17.80 -19.26
CA MET A 691 -7.14 17.74 -20.10
C MET A 691 -6.05 18.67 -19.55
N GLY A 692 -4.85 18.13 -19.38
CA GLY A 692 -3.65 18.87 -18.97
C GLY A 692 -2.57 18.85 -20.04
N LEU A 693 -1.80 19.94 -20.15
CA LEU A 693 -0.63 20.04 -21.02
C LEU A 693 0.67 20.07 -20.20
N ALA A 694 1.56 19.14 -20.48
CA ALA A 694 2.90 19.04 -19.90
C ALA A 694 3.95 19.36 -20.97
N ILE A 695 4.72 20.43 -20.77
CA ILE A 695 5.75 20.87 -21.71
C ILE A 695 7.13 20.60 -21.14
N SER A 696 7.96 19.85 -21.86
CA SER A 696 9.37 19.66 -21.51
C SER A 696 10.28 20.45 -22.42
N ILE A 697 11.07 21.36 -21.85
CA ILE A 697 12.06 22.15 -22.57
C ILE A 697 13.41 21.41 -22.49
N VAL A 698 13.81 20.77 -23.58
CA VAL A 698 14.94 19.82 -23.63
C VAL A 698 16.10 20.43 -24.40
N SER A 699 17.30 20.44 -23.84
CA SER A 699 18.50 20.90 -24.51
C SER A 699 18.95 19.95 -25.63
N ALA A 700 19.36 20.50 -26.77
CA ALA A 700 19.99 19.71 -27.85
C ALA A 700 21.48 19.40 -27.60
N VAL A 701 22.08 20.04 -26.58
CA VAL A 701 23.50 19.88 -26.21
C VAL A 701 23.63 19.59 -24.71
N PRO A 702 24.68 18.88 -24.27
CA PRO A 702 24.90 18.69 -22.84
C PRO A 702 25.08 20.02 -22.10
N GLU A 703 24.42 20.17 -20.96
CA GLU A 703 24.56 21.33 -20.08
C GLU A 703 25.56 21.02 -18.96
N LYS A 704 26.53 21.88 -18.70
CA LYS A 704 27.34 21.81 -17.48
C LYS A 704 26.47 22.25 -16.31
N VAL A 705 26.38 21.43 -15.28
CA VAL A 705 25.53 21.68 -14.10
C VAL A 705 26.26 21.37 -12.81
N TRP A 706 25.83 21.99 -11.71
CA TRP A 706 26.27 21.61 -10.37
C TRP A 706 25.85 20.19 -10.00
N TYR A 707 26.76 19.43 -9.38
CA TYR A 707 26.54 18.09 -8.84
C TYR A 707 27.41 17.88 -7.59
N HIS A 708 26.77 17.85 -6.42
CA HIS A 708 27.42 17.81 -5.12
C HIS A 708 27.13 16.49 -4.42
N GLY A 709 28.13 15.62 -4.27
CA GLY A 709 28.03 14.43 -3.42
C GLY A 709 28.90 14.52 -2.17
N GLU A 710 29.31 13.38 -1.65
CA GLU A 710 30.03 13.30 -0.37
C GLU A 710 31.42 13.92 -0.38
N TRP A 711 32.03 14.00 -1.55
CA TRP A 711 33.34 14.62 -1.75
C TRP A 711 33.30 16.16 -1.62
N CYS A 712 32.12 16.79 -1.70
CA CYS A 712 31.99 18.24 -1.57
C CYS A 712 31.90 18.63 -0.08
N PRO A 713 32.92 19.29 0.50
CA PRO A 713 32.94 19.60 1.94
C PRO A 713 31.83 20.53 2.37
N SER A 714 31.43 21.46 1.49
CA SER A 714 30.35 22.42 1.75
C SER A 714 28.97 21.86 1.40
N ARG A 715 28.89 20.66 0.82
CA ARG A 715 27.64 20.03 0.33
C ARG A 715 26.80 21.01 -0.52
N GLY A 716 27.48 21.77 -1.38
CA GLY A 716 26.88 22.76 -2.27
C GLY A 716 26.60 24.13 -1.66
N ARG A 717 26.82 24.36 -0.35
CA ARG A 717 26.67 25.70 0.24
C ARG A 717 27.85 26.58 -0.15
N ASN A 718 27.61 27.63 -0.91
CA ASN A 718 28.64 28.56 -1.40
C ASN A 718 29.82 27.84 -2.07
N CYS A 719 29.56 26.74 -2.78
CA CYS A 719 30.60 26.04 -3.54
C CYS A 719 30.94 26.85 -4.79
N SER A 720 32.24 27.01 -5.08
CA SER A 720 32.75 27.70 -6.27
C SER A 720 33.64 26.80 -7.14
N ASN A 721 33.69 25.50 -6.84
CA ASN A 721 34.52 24.54 -7.57
C ASN A 721 33.83 24.09 -8.86
N THR A 722 33.97 24.89 -9.91
CA THR A 722 33.32 24.71 -11.22
C THR A 722 33.95 23.62 -12.10
N ASN A 723 34.95 22.89 -11.60
CA ASN A 723 35.57 21.79 -12.35
C ASN A 723 34.63 20.60 -12.46
N LEU A 724 34.89 19.71 -13.42
CA LEU A 724 34.13 18.46 -13.55
C LEU A 724 34.45 17.51 -12.39
N THR A 725 33.50 16.66 -12.00
CA THR A 725 33.69 15.63 -10.97
C THR A 725 34.79 14.64 -11.33
N THR A 726 35.00 14.38 -12.61
CA THR A 726 36.13 13.60 -13.14
C THR A 726 37.49 14.24 -12.89
N GLU A 727 37.50 15.53 -12.53
CA GLU A 727 38.68 16.35 -12.23
C GLU A 727 38.68 16.83 -10.76
N GLY A 728 37.93 16.15 -9.89
CA GLY A 728 37.82 16.52 -8.47
C GLY A 728 36.96 17.76 -8.20
N GLY A 729 36.16 18.18 -9.18
CA GLY A 729 35.25 19.31 -9.09
C GLY A 729 33.84 18.99 -8.62
N CYS A 730 32.93 19.96 -8.75
CA CYS A 730 31.53 19.84 -8.34
C CYS A 730 30.54 20.05 -9.50
N CYS A 731 30.98 19.81 -10.74
CA CYS A 731 30.14 19.92 -11.93
C CYS A 731 30.12 18.62 -12.74
N MET A 732 29.06 18.43 -13.52
CA MET A 732 28.97 17.34 -14.49
C MET A 732 28.29 17.82 -15.77
N TRP A 733 28.45 17.07 -16.85
CA TRP A 733 27.66 17.26 -18.07
C TRP A 733 26.32 16.53 -17.94
N TYR A 734 25.26 17.30 -18.09
CA TYR A 734 23.87 16.86 -18.01
C TYR A 734 23.33 16.67 -19.43
N ASN A 735 23.05 15.42 -19.80
CA ASN A 735 22.70 15.05 -21.16
C ASN A 735 21.19 14.79 -21.28
N GLU A 736 20.40 15.85 -21.41
CA GLU A 736 18.95 15.74 -21.55
C GLU A 736 18.46 14.89 -22.74
N PRO A 737 19.14 14.87 -23.90
CA PRO A 737 18.81 13.91 -24.97
C PRO A 737 18.85 12.45 -24.50
N GLN A 738 19.81 12.07 -23.66
CA GLN A 738 19.87 10.73 -23.08
C GLN A 738 18.74 10.51 -22.08
N TYR A 739 18.49 11.46 -21.18
CA TYR A 739 17.39 11.34 -20.21
C TYR A 739 16.03 11.26 -20.89
N LEU A 740 15.82 11.98 -21.99
CA LEU A 740 14.61 11.87 -22.80
C LEU A 740 14.46 10.46 -23.38
N ALA A 741 15.53 9.91 -23.96
CA ALA A 741 15.50 8.53 -24.49
C ALA A 741 15.19 7.50 -23.39
N ASP A 742 15.77 7.64 -22.21
CA ASP A 742 15.51 6.75 -21.06
C ASP A 742 14.04 6.87 -20.59
N ILE A 743 13.44 8.06 -20.67
CA ILE A 743 12.03 8.30 -20.36
C ILE A 743 11.12 7.66 -21.42
N GLU A 744 11.41 7.87 -22.70
CA GLU A 744 10.63 7.29 -23.81
C GLU A 744 10.68 5.76 -23.79
N GLU A 745 11.84 5.18 -23.52
CA GLU A 745 12.01 3.74 -23.32
C GLU A 745 11.15 3.24 -22.14
N HIS A 746 11.15 3.96 -21.02
CA HIS A 746 10.36 3.60 -19.83
C HIS A 746 8.86 3.65 -20.07
N LEU A 747 8.39 4.63 -20.84
CA LEU A 747 6.98 4.79 -21.16
C LEU A 747 6.53 3.91 -22.34
N GLY A 748 7.47 3.36 -23.11
CA GLY A 748 7.19 2.62 -24.34
C GLY A 748 6.61 3.50 -25.45
N VAL A 749 6.77 4.83 -25.38
CA VAL A 749 6.24 5.80 -26.35
C VAL A 749 7.26 6.89 -26.65
N THR A 750 7.30 7.34 -27.90
CA THR A 750 8.04 8.56 -28.29
C THR A 750 7.16 9.78 -28.01
N ILE A 751 7.71 10.76 -27.30
CA ILE A 751 6.96 11.97 -26.93
C ILE A 751 6.92 12.91 -28.14
N GLN A 752 5.75 13.50 -28.39
CA GLN A 752 5.59 14.42 -29.52
C GLN A 752 6.55 15.61 -29.39
N GLN A 753 7.34 15.84 -30.43
CA GLN A 753 8.21 17.01 -30.52
C GLN A 753 7.50 18.15 -31.26
N VAL A 754 7.68 19.36 -30.77
CA VAL A 754 7.09 20.58 -31.33
C VAL A 754 8.15 21.66 -31.53
N ASP A 755 7.89 22.52 -32.50
CA ASP A 755 8.78 23.60 -32.87
C ASP A 755 8.91 24.65 -31.74
N PRO A 756 9.98 25.47 -31.75
CA PRO A 756 10.20 26.54 -30.77
C PRO A 756 9.10 27.62 -30.68
N ASP A 757 8.09 27.59 -31.55
CA ASP A 757 6.91 28.44 -31.47
C ASP A 757 5.79 27.85 -30.58
N PHE A 758 6.00 26.67 -30.00
CA PHE A 758 5.10 25.98 -29.06
C PHE A 758 3.72 25.67 -29.65
N LYS A 759 3.59 25.64 -30.98
CA LYS A 759 2.32 25.26 -31.63
C LYS A 759 2.14 23.75 -31.59
N VAL A 760 1.21 23.31 -30.75
CA VAL A 760 0.78 21.92 -30.70
C VAL A 760 -0.09 21.62 -31.94
N PRO A 761 0.28 20.62 -32.78
CA PRO A 761 -0.52 20.22 -33.93
C PRO A 761 -1.95 19.87 -33.49
N MET A 762 -2.95 20.34 -34.24
CA MET A 762 -4.32 19.86 -34.08
C MET A 762 -4.40 18.47 -34.70
N ASP A 763 -4.19 17.41 -33.93
CA ASP A 763 -4.45 16.05 -34.40
C ASP A 763 -5.96 15.86 -34.65
N GLU A 764 -6.29 15.00 -35.63
CA GLU A 764 -7.64 14.71 -36.15
C GLU A 764 -8.66 14.20 -35.11
N PHE A 765 -8.29 14.14 -33.82
CA PHE A 765 -9.09 13.59 -32.74
C PHE A 765 -9.88 14.60 -31.91
N ASP A 766 -9.55 15.90 -31.92
CA ASP A 766 -10.24 16.85 -31.04
C ASP A 766 -10.45 18.21 -31.67
N GLY A 767 -11.70 18.47 -32.08
CA GLY A 767 -12.18 19.82 -32.35
C GLY A 767 -12.00 20.72 -31.13
N LYS A 768 -10.90 21.48 -31.11
CA LYS A 768 -10.51 22.50 -30.12
C LYS A 768 -10.43 21.99 -28.66
N VAL A 769 -9.37 21.24 -28.33
CA VAL A 769 -8.99 21.03 -26.93
C VAL A 769 -8.70 22.37 -26.26
N VAL A 770 -9.45 22.70 -25.21
CA VAL A 770 -9.14 23.79 -24.28
C VAL A 770 -8.61 23.17 -23.00
N TYR A 771 -7.30 23.24 -22.76
CA TYR A 771 -6.67 22.72 -21.55
C TYR A 771 -7.29 23.35 -20.30
N GLY A 772 -7.57 22.52 -19.28
CA GLY A 772 -8.26 22.94 -18.05
C GLY A 772 -9.78 22.84 -18.04
N GLN A 773 -10.44 22.58 -19.18
CA GLN A 773 -11.88 22.29 -19.21
C GLN A 773 -12.16 20.81 -18.86
N LYS A 774 -13.29 20.55 -18.18
CA LYS A 774 -13.83 19.18 -18.07
C LYS A 774 -14.18 18.71 -19.47
N ARG A 775 -13.92 17.43 -19.76
CA ARG A 775 -14.32 16.81 -21.02
C ARG A 775 -15.82 17.08 -21.25
N SER A 776 -16.13 18.03 -22.13
CA SER A 776 -17.49 18.16 -22.65
C SER A 776 -17.78 16.87 -23.38
N GLN A 777 -18.99 16.32 -23.23
CA GLN A 777 -19.39 15.05 -23.83
C GLN A 777 -19.28 15.12 -25.37
N THR A 778 -18.07 14.96 -25.89
CA THR A 778 -17.86 14.39 -27.21
C THR A 778 -18.11 12.92 -26.98
N GLY A 779 -19.32 12.48 -27.32
CA GLY A 779 -19.67 11.07 -27.36
C GLY A 779 -18.50 10.35 -28.00
N THR A 780 -17.82 9.53 -27.20
CA THR A 780 -16.82 8.62 -27.71
C THR A 780 -17.49 7.85 -28.84
N ASN A 781 -16.71 7.48 -29.85
CA ASN A 781 -17.08 6.41 -30.78
C ASN A 781 -17.20 5.05 -30.03
N TYR A 782 -17.85 5.04 -28.87
CA TYR A 782 -18.19 3.89 -28.04
C TYR A 782 -19.10 2.94 -28.82
N GLN A 783 -19.91 3.45 -29.75
CA GLN A 783 -20.66 2.60 -30.67
C GLN A 783 -19.74 1.69 -31.49
N THR A 784 -18.55 2.14 -31.89
CA THR A 784 -17.62 1.33 -32.70
C THR A 784 -16.91 0.28 -31.85
N HIS A 785 -16.49 0.63 -30.62
CA HIS A 785 -15.83 -0.31 -29.71
C HIS A 785 -16.82 -1.36 -29.15
N VAL A 786 -18.03 -0.93 -28.80
CA VAL A 786 -19.12 -1.84 -28.39
C VAL A 786 -19.56 -2.72 -29.56
N ALA A 787 -19.64 -2.19 -30.79
CA ALA A 787 -19.92 -3.01 -31.98
C ALA A 787 -18.79 -4.00 -32.31
N GLN A 788 -17.53 -3.64 -32.06
CA GLN A 788 -16.38 -4.53 -32.22
C GLN A 788 -16.30 -5.62 -31.15
N MET A 789 -16.74 -5.32 -29.92
CA MET A 789 -16.75 -6.28 -28.80
C MET A 789 -18.03 -7.12 -28.72
N ALA A 790 -19.13 -6.68 -29.34
CA ALA A 790 -20.41 -7.39 -29.33
C ALA A 790 -20.30 -8.87 -29.79
N PRO A 791 -19.55 -9.23 -30.84
CA PRO A 791 -19.38 -10.63 -31.24
C PRO A 791 -18.66 -11.45 -30.17
N THR A 792 -17.59 -10.90 -29.57
CA THR A 792 -16.79 -11.55 -28.54
C THR A 792 -17.59 -11.75 -27.25
N VAL A 793 -18.41 -10.76 -26.85
CA VAL A 793 -19.31 -10.87 -25.70
C VAL A 793 -20.42 -11.89 -25.95
N GLN A 794 -20.98 -11.96 -27.17
CA GLN A 794 -21.93 -13.00 -27.56
C GLN A 794 -21.32 -14.41 -27.51
N GLU A 795 -20.08 -14.55 -27.97
CA GLU A 795 -19.35 -15.82 -27.93
C GLU A 795 -19.08 -16.27 -26.48
N LEU A 796 -18.67 -15.35 -25.62
CA LEU A 796 -18.50 -15.58 -24.18
C LEU A 796 -19.80 -16.01 -23.50
N ALA A 797 -20.91 -15.33 -23.79
CA ALA A 797 -22.23 -15.68 -23.26
C ALA A 797 -22.70 -17.06 -23.76
N SER A 798 -22.40 -17.41 -25.01
CA SER A 798 -22.66 -18.74 -25.57
C SER A 798 -21.86 -19.83 -24.85
N LEU A 799 -20.56 -19.60 -24.64
CA LEU A 799 -19.69 -20.53 -23.94
C LEU A 799 -20.09 -20.71 -22.46
N GLU A 800 -20.47 -19.62 -21.80
CA GLU A 800 -21.01 -19.67 -20.44
C GLU A 800 -22.31 -20.48 -20.37
N SER A 801 -23.24 -20.22 -21.29
CA SER A 801 -24.51 -20.96 -21.36
C SER A 801 -24.28 -22.45 -21.62
N GLN A 802 -23.35 -22.82 -22.51
CA GLN A 802 -22.96 -24.20 -22.74
C GLN A 802 -22.34 -24.84 -21.50
N ALA A 803 -21.45 -24.14 -20.79
CA ALA A 803 -20.85 -24.63 -19.56
C ALA A 803 -21.89 -24.88 -18.46
N GLN A 804 -22.85 -23.95 -18.30
CA GLN A 804 -23.97 -24.09 -17.37
C GLN A 804 -24.89 -25.27 -17.77
N LEU A 805 -25.20 -25.43 -19.07
CA LEU A 805 -25.98 -26.56 -19.58
C LEU A 805 -25.26 -27.90 -19.38
N ILE A 806 -23.93 -27.95 -19.58
CA ILE A 806 -23.13 -29.16 -19.33
C ILE A 806 -23.11 -29.49 -17.84
N TYR A 807 -22.97 -28.49 -16.97
CA TYR A 807 -23.05 -28.65 -15.52
C TYR A 807 -24.42 -29.20 -15.09
N LEU A 808 -25.51 -28.60 -15.59
CA LEU A 808 -26.87 -29.08 -15.33
C LEU A 808 -27.10 -30.50 -15.88
N LYS A 809 -26.62 -30.82 -17.08
CA LYS A 809 -26.73 -32.17 -17.64
C LYS A 809 -25.92 -33.20 -16.82
N ARG A 810 -24.74 -32.84 -16.31
CA ARG A 810 -23.91 -33.75 -15.50
C ARG A 810 -24.46 -33.95 -14.09
N HIS A 811 -25.06 -32.93 -13.48
CA HIS A 811 -25.47 -32.97 -12.08
C HIS A 811 -26.97 -33.15 -11.83
N TYR A 812 -27.85 -32.78 -12.77
CA TYR A 812 -29.31 -32.90 -12.59
C TYR A 812 -29.97 -34.02 -13.39
N LEU A 813 -29.36 -34.53 -14.47
CA LEU A 813 -29.95 -35.64 -15.25
C LEU A 813 -29.53 -37.04 -14.80
N LYS A 814 -28.55 -37.17 -13.89
CA LYS A 814 -28.19 -38.48 -13.30
C LYS A 814 -29.12 -38.93 -12.17
N ASP A 815 -29.82 -37.99 -11.52
CA ASP A 815 -30.67 -38.26 -10.36
C ASP A 815 -32.16 -37.95 -10.62
N ASN A 816 -32.63 -38.05 -11.87
CA ASN A 816 -34.05 -37.90 -12.17
C ASN A 816 -34.75 -39.28 -12.14
N PRO A 817 -35.59 -39.59 -11.13
CA PRO A 817 -36.30 -40.87 -11.00
C PRO A 817 -37.39 -41.09 -12.07
N TRP A 818 -37.58 -40.16 -13.01
CA TRP A 818 -38.63 -40.21 -14.04
C TRP A 818 -38.20 -40.84 -15.38
N ASN A 819 -36.96 -41.32 -15.52
CA ASN A 819 -36.47 -41.96 -16.75
C ASN A 819 -36.34 -43.50 -16.67
N LYS A 820 -37.15 -44.14 -15.81
CA LYS A 820 -37.47 -45.57 -15.92
C LYS A 820 -38.92 -45.71 -16.37
N GLY A 821 -39.13 -45.67 -17.67
CA GLY A 821 -40.40 -45.90 -18.36
C GLY A 821 -40.15 -46.09 -19.84
#